data_AF-A0A813ZN97-F1
#
_entry.id   AF-A0A813ZN97-F1
#
_cell.length_a   1.000
_cell.length_b   1.000
_cell.length_c   1.000
_cell.angle_alpha   90.00
_cell.angle_beta   90.00
_cell.angle_gamma   90.00
#
_symmetry.space_group_name_H-M   'P 1'
#
loop_
_entity.id
_entity.type
_entity.pdbx_description
1 polymer ?
#
loop_
_entity_poly.entity_id
_entity_poly.type
_entity_poly.pdbx_seq_one_letter_code
_entity_poly.pdbx_strand_id
1 'polypeptide(L)'
;MPLFLQSIYFLFLFFLTFCHSLRSPLEVEKDSSVYKLLEHYHHYTELDGLLQTWSKNYSKISQVFSIGKSFTGRELFVYRLTSPMINNTNVDDSINIEQLLKPKFKFIANMHGDETIGREMMIALIYYLLLNAKSDERINRLLTTTDIYIMPTMNPDGFERGREGACDSSSDHGRNNANGVDLNRNFPSQFDSPKDDLFNNREPETVAVMKWILNENFVLSANLHGGAVVASYPYDETALHQMNTYGAAPDDSLFRHLARVYASKHLTMHRGNLCNENFPDGITNGARWYDVQGGMQDFNYLHSNAFEITIELSCCKFPTSGTSLTEEWDNNKEALLSYIEQVHMGVKGLIRDSVSHTGISGALIQVEGILHPIRSVSQGAYWRLLLPGLYNITVTASGYEPQTKMLVNVITDNTTRLDFDLIQISSKPILSTDNLNILSNYANILMSGESVAKDNFLKTLLEPSSFHYHTYLQLVDQLKLLNKKYPNITSLYTIGKSVQNRDLWVIVISDQPLIHEPGEPEFKYIANMHGDESVGRELLLLFIEYLCINYQHNDYVTRLIDNVRIHIMVSMNPDGFEAEYNQHDFVNTDKYVKDKGRPNANNIDLNRDFPSINLNEINQQSNGAVVVNKQTQNRFDKLDSKHLEPEVRAVMHWSIVYPFVLSANLHGGALVVNYPYDVNVVYKNGNSSKTPDDDTFQMLSRAYSQAHPTMHDGNSCVKFKDGVTNGANWYIVNGGMQDWNYAYTNDFEITIELGCIKYPAEEQLQTYWNDNKGALLVFVTQVFFGIRGFVYDIKTKMALSGVLIHVHGINHNVTTYQDGDFWRLLAPGTYNVTAERLGYASETKENVVVRNHSSTLIEFHLNRTNPIEETVPASSDSNQQQTVYQRAKYFVLHEKAFLFIAGICALVLSTCLITCVICLRCARSPVKEKDRRGFQRYEPLATDISQECETRPRQAPISQLRNIFSKSQTNDDNGRLLAADDDSDDDMDVPQRS
;
A
#
# COMPACT_ATOMS: atom_id res chain seq x y z
N MET A 1 -7.53 61.46 35.12
CA MET A 1 -7.56 60.17 34.40
C MET A 1 -7.42 60.23 32.86
N PRO A 2 -7.54 61.37 32.13
CA PRO A 2 -7.41 61.34 30.66
C PRO A 2 -5.95 61.40 30.14
N LEU A 3 -5.02 61.99 30.90
CA LEU A 3 -3.60 62.11 30.49
C LEU A 3 -2.81 60.78 30.57
N PHE A 4 -3.24 59.84 31.42
CA PHE A 4 -2.54 58.55 31.59
C PHE A 4 -2.86 57.58 30.46
N LEU A 5 -4.11 57.56 29.99
CA LEU A 5 -4.55 56.75 28.84
C LEU A 5 -3.95 57.24 27.51
N GLN A 6 -3.80 58.56 27.35
CA GLN A 6 -3.19 59.13 26.15
C GLN A 6 -1.69 58.82 26.07
N SER A 7 -1.01 58.77 27.23
CA SER A 7 0.41 58.38 27.32
C SER A 7 0.63 56.89 27.03
N ILE A 8 -0.28 56.02 27.47
CA ILE A 8 -0.25 54.58 27.17
C ILE A 8 -0.51 54.32 25.69
N TYR A 9 -1.44 55.06 25.06
CA TYR A 9 -1.72 54.94 23.63
C TYR A 9 -0.53 55.37 22.76
N PHE A 10 0.15 56.45 23.14
CA PHE A 10 1.39 56.87 22.49
C PHE A 10 2.54 55.90 22.73
N LEU A 11 2.70 55.36 23.94
CA LEU A 11 3.68 54.30 24.21
C LEU A 11 3.41 53.03 23.41
N PHE A 12 2.15 52.64 23.23
CA PHE A 12 1.75 51.48 22.44
C PHE A 12 1.98 51.69 20.93
N LEU A 13 1.68 52.88 20.40
CA LEU A 13 2.02 53.28 19.02
C LEU A 13 3.54 53.40 18.81
N PHE A 14 4.28 53.89 19.80
CA PHE A 14 5.74 53.92 19.77
C PHE A 14 6.33 52.50 19.86
N PHE A 15 5.72 51.60 20.63
CA PHE A 15 6.12 50.20 20.71
C PHE A 15 5.81 49.43 19.41
N LEU A 16 4.68 49.72 18.76
CA LEU A 16 4.33 49.14 17.45
C LEU A 16 5.25 49.63 16.34
N THR A 17 5.59 50.92 16.33
CA THR A 17 6.56 51.49 15.36
C THR A 17 8.00 51.07 15.66
N PHE A 18 8.37 50.91 16.94
CA PHE A 18 9.68 50.37 17.35
C PHE A 18 9.80 48.87 17.06
N CYS A 19 8.73 48.07 17.21
CA CYS A 19 8.70 46.66 16.80
C CYS A 19 8.73 46.48 15.27
N HIS A 20 8.11 47.37 14.49
CA HIS A 20 8.31 47.42 13.04
C HIS A 20 9.72 47.88 12.66
N SER A 21 10.36 48.72 13.47
CA SER A 21 11.75 49.18 13.28
C SER A 21 12.81 48.19 13.79
N LEU A 22 12.42 47.10 14.46
CA LEU A 22 13.35 46.07 14.97
C LEU A 22 13.62 44.95 13.97
N ARG A 23 13.09 45.04 12.74
CA ARG A 23 13.56 44.23 11.62
C ARG A 23 15.00 44.63 11.33
N SER A 24 15.91 43.66 11.31
CA SER A 24 17.32 43.96 11.04
C SER A 24 17.44 44.63 9.65
N PRO A 25 18.34 45.61 9.45
CA PRO A 25 18.52 46.25 8.14
C PRO A 25 18.77 45.23 7.00
N LEU A 26 19.38 44.09 7.35
CA LEU A 26 19.64 42.96 6.47
C LEU A 26 18.40 42.13 6.10
N GLU A 27 17.41 41.98 6.98
CA GLU A 27 16.13 41.33 6.64
C GLU A 27 15.30 42.19 5.69
N VAL A 28 15.27 43.51 5.94
CA VAL A 28 14.56 44.48 5.07
C VAL A 28 15.15 44.48 3.66
N GLU A 29 16.47 44.43 3.52
CA GLU A 29 17.15 44.40 2.22
C GLU A 29 16.90 43.09 1.42
N LYS A 30 16.76 41.96 2.12
CA LYS A 30 16.47 40.67 1.49
C LYS A 30 15.02 40.51 1.08
N ASP A 31 14.07 40.89 1.94
CA ASP A 31 12.65 40.95 1.56
C ASP A 31 12.48 41.94 0.38
N SER A 32 13.19 43.08 0.40
CA SER A 32 13.23 44.02 -0.73
C SER A 32 13.77 43.39 -2.02
N SER A 33 14.68 42.43 -1.94
CA SER A 33 15.22 41.72 -3.12
C SER A 33 14.21 40.73 -3.71
N VAL A 34 13.43 40.05 -2.86
CA VAL A 34 12.33 39.17 -3.31
C VAL A 34 11.18 40.00 -3.87
N TYR A 35 10.82 41.13 -3.25
CA TYR A 35 9.78 42.01 -3.79
C TYR A 35 10.15 42.58 -5.16
N LYS A 36 11.42 42.92 -5.38
CA LYS A 36 11.91 43.33 -6.70
C LYS A 36 11.79 42.23 -7.75
N LEU A 37 12.04 40.97 -7.35
CA LEU A 37 11.84 39.83 -8.24
C LEU A 37 10.36 39.70 -8.65
N LEU A 38 9.44 39.98 -7.73
CA LEU A 38 7.99 39.86 -7.93
C LEU A 38 7.33 41.10 -8.59
N GLU A 39 8.09 42.01 -9.20
CA GLU A 39 7.53 43.17 -9.92
C GLU A 39 6.79 42.75 -11.21
N HIS A 40 7.19 41.64 -11.83
CA HIS A 40 6.61 41.10 -13.07
C HIS A 40 6.61 39.56 -13.07
N TYR A 41 5.89 38.97 -14.02
CA TYR A 41 5.86 37.52 -14.25
C TYR A 41 7.07 37.05 -15.06
N HIS A 42 7.68 35.94 -14.67
CA HIS A 42 8.87 35.42 -15.33
C HIS A 42 8.51 34.45 -16.45
N HIS A 43 8.63 34.92 -17.70
CA HIS A 43 8.50 34.06 -18.89
C HIS A 43 9.59 33.00 -18.94
N TYR A 44 9.36 31.94 -19.71
CA TYR A 44 10.17 30.72 -19.74
C TYR A 44 11.68 30.99 -19.94
N THR A 45 12.04 31.86 -20.87
CA THR A 45 13.45 32.21 -21.14
C THR A 45 14.11 32.96 -19.99
N GLU A 46 13.36 33.79 -19.28
CA GLU A 46 13.84 34.52 -18.12
C GLU A 46 14.00 33.56 -16.93
N LEU A 47 13.01 32.69 -16.71
CA LEU A 47 13.06 31.64 -15.69
C LEU A 47 14.28 30.73 -15.88
N ASP A 48 14.54 30.24 -17.09
CA ASP A 48 15.75 29.45 -17.40
C ASP A 48 17.02 30.23 -17.00
N GLY A 49 17.15 31.47 -17.49
CA GLY A 49 18.28 32.34 -17.17
C GLY A 49 18.51 32.53 -15.66
N LEU A 50 17.43 32.72 -14.89
CA LEU A 50 17.48 32.86 -13.43
C LEU A 50 17.94 31.58 -12.76
N LEU A 51 17.31 30.43 -13.06
CA LEU A 51 17.64 29.16 -12.43
C LEU A 51 19.09 28.73 -12.74
N GLN A 52 19.56 28.90 -13.97
CA GLN A 52 20.94 28.62 -14.35
C GLN A 52 21.92 29.53 -13.60
N THR A 53 21.62 30.83 -13.52
CA THR A 53 22.46 31.82 -12.83
C THR A 53 22.55 31.52 -11.34
N TRP A 54 21.42 31.23 -10.69
CA TRP A 54 21.37 30.88 -9.28
C TRP A 54 22.09 29.56 -9.00
N SER A 55 21.90 28.53 -9.83
CA SER A 55 22.60 27.25 -9.65
C SER A 55 24.12 27.43 -9.78
N LYS A 56 24.57 28.30 -10.68
CA LYS A 56 26.00 28.64 -10.80
C LYS A 56 26.53 29.38 -9.57
N ASN A 57 25.80 30.40 -9.11
CA ASN A 57 26.21 31.25 -7.98
C ASN A 57 26.16 30.51 -6.63
N TYR A 58 25.26 29.53 -6.49
CA TYR A 58 25.03 28.78 -5.26
C TYR A 58 25.31 27.28 -5.40
N SER A 59 26.22 26.90 -6.30
CA SER A 59 26.56 25.51 -6.69
C SER A 59 26.91 24.53 -5.56
N LYS A 60 27.18 25.00 -4.34
CA LYS A 60 27.41 24.13 -3.16
C LYS A 60 26.13 23.61 -2.53
N ILE A 61 25.01 24.32 -2.72
CA ILE A 61 23.73 24.03 -2.06
C ILE A 61 22.57 23.92 -3.03
N SER A 62 22.81 24.14 -4.33
CA SER A 62 21.76 24.09 -5.33
C SER A 62 22.18 23.48 -6.67
N GLN A 63 21.21 22.90 -7.34
CA GLN A 63 21.35 22.32 -8.68
C GLN A 63 20.05 22.50 -9.45
N VAL A 64 20.14 23.01 -10.68
CA VAL A 64 19.03 22.95 -11.65
C VAL A 64 19.24 21.77 -12.60
N PHE A 65 18.17 21.05 -12.90
CA PHE A 65 18.16 20.02 -13.94
C PHE A 65 16.77 19.92 -14.55
N SER A 66 16.68 19.23 -15.69
CA SER A 66 15.40 18.96 -16.37
C SER A 66 15.00 17.50 -16.15
N ILE A 67 13.70 17.26 -15.92
CA ILE A 67 13.13 15.90 -15.82
C ILE A 67 12.50 15.41 -17.13
N GLY A 68 12.43 16.28 -18.14
CA GLY A 68 11.74 16.02 -19.40
C GLY A 68 11.45 17.32 -20.14
N LYS A 69 10.67 17.22 -21.21
CA LYS A 69 10.26 18.40 -21.98
C LYS A 69 8.75 18.46 -22.07
N SER A 70 8.21 19.66 -22.16
CA SER A 70 6.82 19.92 -22.52
C SER A 70 6.52 19.49 -23.96
N PHE A 71 5.25 19.52 -24.33
CA PHE A 71 4.79 19.19 -25.67
C PHE A 71 5.47 20.03 -26.76
N THR A 72 5.72 21.31 -26.53
CA THR A 72 6.45 22.18 -27.47
C THR A 72 7.98 22.14 -27.31
N GLY A 73 8.50 21.29 -26.42
CA GLY A 73 9.93 21.05 -26.26
C GLY A 73 10.64 21.94 -25.23
N ARG A 74 9.91 22.65 -24.35
CA ARG A 74 10.47 23.41 -23.23
C ARG A 74 10.90 22.45 -22.12
N GLU A 75 12.11 22.59 -21.59
CA GLU A 75 12.58 21.82 -20.43
C GLU A 75 11.69 22.02 -19.20
N LEU A 76 11.40 20.92 -18.51
CA LEU A 76 10.67 20.89 -17.24
C LEU A 76 11.66 20.96 -16.09
N PHE A 77 12.02 22.19 -15.73
CA PHE A 77 13.07 22.44 -14.75
C PHE A 77 12.65 22.12 -13.31
N VAL A 78 13.55 21.44 -12.61
CA VAL A 78 13.51 21.22 -11.17
C VAL A 78 14.74 21.87 -10.55
N TYR A 79 14.52 22.66 -9.50
CA TYR A 79 15.56 23.29 -8.72
C TYR A 79 15.71 22.57 -7.38
N ARG A 80 16.82 21.86 -7.20
CA ARG A 80 17.16 21.15 -5.98
C ARG A 80 17.95 22.06 -5.04
N LEU A 81 17.60 22.04 -3.76
CA LEU A 81 18.15 22.85 -2.68
C LEU A 81 18.48 21.96 -1.48
N THR A 82 19.76 21.82 -1.16
CA THR A 82 20.24 20.95 -0.09
C THR A 82 21.67 21.31 0.31
N SER A 83 21.96 21.37 1.60
CA SER A 83 23.32 21.52 2.13
C SER A 83 23.81 20.18 2.67
N PRO A 84 25.08 19.79 2.43
CA PRO A 84 25.69 18.69 3.15
C PRO A 84 25.76 18.99 4.65
N MET A 85 25.62 17.96 5.47
CA MET A 85 25.85 18.03 6.92
C MET A 85 27.36 18.17 7.16
N ILE A 86 27.86 19.37 7.46
CA ILE A 86 29.29 19.58 7.79
C ILE A 86 29.42 19.81 9.30
N ASN A 87 29.91 18.79 10.03
CA ASN A 87 30.51 19.00 11.35
C ASN A 87 32.02 18.72 11.28
N ASN A 88 32.81 19.62 11.86
CA ASN A 88 34.27 19.57 11.86
C ASN A 88 34.80 18.27 12.51
N THR A 89 35.75 17.65 11.82
CA THR A 89 36.75 16.69 12.33
C THR A 89 36.21 15.44 13.04
N ASN A 90 35.79 14.46 12.25
CA ASN A 90 36.10 13.02 12.32
C ASN A 90 35.02 12.31 11.50
N VAL A 91 35.41 11.57 10.46
CA VAL A 91 34.48 10.79 9.64
C VAL A 91 33.98 9.64 10.49
N ASP A 92 32.81 9.81 11.08
CA ASP A 92 32.11 8.84 11.91
C ASP A 92 30.90 8.31 11.13
N ASP A 93 30.60 7.01 11.26
CA ASP A 93 29.52 6.32 10.52
C ASP A 93 28.14 6.98 10.75
N SER A 94 27.98 7.69 11.87
CA SER A 94 26.81 8.49 12.22
C SER A 94 26.48 9.60 11.21
N ILE A 95 27.50 10.24 10.60
CA ILE A 95 27.30 11.33 9.62
C ILE A 95 26.71 10.80 8.31
N ASN A 96 27.09 9.59 7.89
CA ASN A 96 26.57 8.97 6.67
C ASN A 96 25.11 8.54 6.83
N ILE A 97 24.74 8.05 8.03
CA ILE A 97 23.38 7.65 8.37
C ILE A 97 22.42 8.85 8.35
N GLU A 98 22.76 9.98 8.97
CA GLU A 98 21.88 11.16 8.95
C GLU A 98 21.70 11.72 7.53
N GLN A 99 22.75 11.68 6.70
CA GLN A 99 22.67 12.08 5.31
C GLN A 99 21.76 11.13 4.49
N LEU A 100 21.79 9.84 4.79
CA LEU A 100 20.92 8.83 4.19
C LEU A 100 19.45 8.99 4.61
N LEU A 101 19.20 9.47 5.83
CA LEU A 101 17.87 9.69 6.41
C LEU A 101 17.34 11.11 6.22
N LYS A 102 17.98 11.86 5.34
CA LYS A 102 17.56 13.19 4.94
C LYS A 102 16.32 13.04 4.04
N PRO A 103 15.10 13.38 4.51
CA PRO A 103 13.90 13.20 3.72
C PRO A 103 13.92 14.11 2.48
N LYS A 104 13.30 13.61 1.41
CA LYS A 104 13.08 14.35 0.18
C LYS A 104 11.69 14.98 0.19
N PHE A 105 11.64 16.28 -0.05
CA PHE A 105 10.42 17.08 -0.13
C PHE A 105 10.30 17.67 -1.53
N LYS A 106 9.07 17.80 -2.06
CA LYS A 106 8.87 18.56 -3.30
C LYS A 106 7.69 19.54 -3.29
N PHE A 107 7.85 20.63 -4.03
CA PHE A 107 6.73 21.45 -4.50
C PHE A 107 6.65 21.42 -6.04
N ILE A 108 5.44 21.38 -6.56
CA ILE A 108 5.15 21.49 -8.00
C ILE A 108 4.14 22.61 -8.18
N ALA A 109 4.35 23.51 -9.13
CA ALA A 109 3.41 24.59 -9.40
C ALA A 109 3.08 24.71 -10.88
N ASN A 110 1.99 25.43 -11.16
CA ASN A 110 1.62 25.86 -12.51
C ASN A 110 1.48 24.66 -13.45
N MET A 111 0.81 23.63 -12.94
CA MET A 111 0.27 22.50 -13.68
C MET A 111 -0.83 22.94 -14.64
N HIS A 112 -1.66 23.88 -14.22
CA HIS A 112 -2.44 24.69 -15.13
C HIS A 112 -1.68 25.97 -15.44
N GLY A 113 -1.48 26.26 -16.71
CA GLY A 113 -0.61 27.36 -17.12
C GLY A 113 -1.16 28.75 -16.76
N ASP A 114 -2.49 28.91 -16.69
CA ASP A 114 -3.19 30.13 -16.30
C ASP A 114 -3.25 30.35 -14.78
N GLU A 115 -2.85 29.37 -13.97
CA GLU A 115 -2.79 29.46 -12.51
C GLU A 115 -1.36 29.84 -12.10
N THR A 116 -1.09 31.15 -12.10
CA THR A 116 0.28 31.68 -12.17
C THR A 116 0.91 32.01 -10.83
N ILE A 117 0.10 32.23 -9.78
CA ILE A 117 0.62 32.59 -8.45
C ILE A 117 1.58 31.52 -7.92
N GLY A 118 1.22 30.24 -8.03
CA GLY A 118 2.07 29.13 -7.59
C GLY A 118 3.47 29.17 -8.23
N ARG A 119 3.55 29.50 -9.52
CA ARG A 119 4.83 29.62 -10.25
C ARG A 119 5.74 30.65 -9.61
N GLU A 120 5.21 31.86 -9.41
CA GLU A 120 5.98 32.98 -8.87
C GLU A 120 6.32 32.75 -7.37
N MET A 121 5.43 32.10 -6.62
CA MET A 121 5.72 31.70 -5.23
C MET A 121 6.89 30.71 -5.17
N MET A 122 6.98 29.76 -6.11
CA MET A 122 8.11 28.84 -6.20
C MET A 122 9.42 29.54 -6.58
N ILE A 123 9.38 30.48 -7.52
CA ILE A 123 10.54 31.29 -7.91
C ILE A 123 11.03 32.14 -6.73
N ALA A 124 10.12 32.81 -6.03
CA ALA A 124 10.40 33.60 -4.84
C ALA A 124 10.95 32.74 -3.71
N LEU A 125 10.37 31.55 -3.47
CA LEU A 125 10.83 30.62 -2.44
C LEU A 125 12.25 30.13 -2.72
N ILE A 126 12.57 29.76 -3.97
CA ILE A 126 13.94 29.39 -4.37
C ILE A 126 14.89 30.53 -4.02
N TYR A 127 14.58 31.75 -4.45
CA TYR A 127 15.47 32.89 -4.23
C TYR A 127 15.61 33.23 -2.74
N TYR A 128 14.50 33.20 -1.98
CA TYR A 128 14.48 33.44 -0.55
C TYR A 128 15.35 32.43 0.22
N LEU A 129 15.25 31.14 -0.11
CA LEU A 129 16.07 30.09 0.50
C LEU A 129 17.56 30.30 0.21
N LEU A 130 17.92 30.69 -1.02
CA LEU A 130 19.31 30.98 -1.40
C LEU A 130 19.89 32.21 -0.70
N LEU A 131 19.12 33.29 -0.63
CA LEU A 131 19.52 34.53 0.04
C LEU A 131 19.76 34.33 1.54
N ASN A 132 18.97 33.44 2.16
CA ASN A 132 18.97 33.24 3.60
C ASN A 132 19.76 32.02 4.09
N ALA A 133 20.21 31.15 3.20
CA ALA A 133 20.89 29.88 3.51
C ALA A 133 22.02 29.95 4.55
N LYS A 134 22.74 31.09 4.65
CA LYS A 134 23.88 31.27 5.57
C LYS A 134 23.56 32.12 6.81
N SER A 135 22.49 32.88 6.78
CA SER A 135 22.22 33.96 7.74
C SER A 135 20.98 33.73 8.58
N ASP A 136 20.07 32.89 8.11
CA ASP A 136 18.85 32.53 8.81
C ASP A 136 18.98 31.08 9.31
N GLU A 137 18.81 30.90 10.62
CA GLU A 137 18.98 29.59 11.27
C GLU A 137 17.91 28.58 10.85
N ARG A 138 16.66 29.03 10.68
CA ARG A 138 15.55 28.18 10.24
C ARG A 138 15.80 27.68 8.82
N ILE A 139 16.21 28.57 7.91
CA ILE A 139 16.52 28.20 6.53
C ILE A 139 17.76 27.32 6.45
N ASN A 140 18.80 27.63 7.22
CA ASN A 140 19.99 26.78 7.30
C ASN A 140 19.64 25.36 7.77
N ARG A 141 18.81 25.25 8.82
CA ARG A 141 18.30 23.96 9.32
C ARG A 141 17.51 23.23 8.25
N LEU A 142 16.56 23.89 7.58
CA LEU A 142 15.79 23.29 6.49
C LEU A 142 16.69 22.73 5.38
N LEU A 143 17.68 23.50 4.93
CA LEU A 143 18.59 23.06 3.87
C LEU A 143 19.54 21.95 4.33
N THR A 144 19.91 21.89 5.61
CA THR A 144 20.79 20.83 6.14
C THR A 144 20.03 19.55 6.41
N THR A 145 18.77 19.62 6.85
CA THR A 145 17.97 18.45 7.23
C THR A 145 16.99 17.97 6.15
N THR A 146 16.71 18.74 5.10
CA THR A 146 15.77 18.36 4.02
C THR A 146 16.43 18.47 2.64
N ASP A 147 16.18 17.51 1.76
CA ASP A 147 16.53 17.60 0.34
C ASP A 147 15.31 18.13 -0.42
N ILE A 148 15.30 19.43 -0.73
CA ILE A 148 14.14 20.16 -1.22
C ILE A 148 14.19 20.25 -2.75
N TYR A 149 13.11 19.87 -3.42
CA TYR A 149 12.98 19.96 -4.88
C TYR A 149 11.81 20.88 -5.23
N ILE A 150 12.05 21.87 -6.07
CA ILE A 150 11.01 22.83 -6.47
C ILE A 150 10.89 22.83 -7.99
N MET A 151 9.71 22.52 -8.50
CA MET A 151 9.34 22.67 -9.91
C MET A 151 8.43 23.90 -10.05
N PRO A 152 8.93 25.06 -10.53
CA PRO A 152 8.11 26.26 -10.65
C PRO A 152 7.00 26.15 -11.70
N THR A 153 7.18 25.32 -12.73
CA THR A 153 6.20 25.17 -13.80
C THR A 153 6.22 23.75 -14.35
N MET A 154 5.09 23.05 -14.20
CA MET A 154 4.85 21.78 -14.87
C MET A 154 4.29 21.99 -16.28
N ASN A 155 3.52 23.06 -16.51
CA ASN A 155 2.95 23.42 -17.81
C ASN A 155 3.49 24.78 -18.31
N PRO A 156 4.77 24.85 -18.71
CA PRO A 156 5.33 26.09 -19.25
C PRO A 156 4.66 26.51 -20.55
N ASP A 157 4.04 25.58 -21.28
CA ASP A 157 3.38 25.87 -22.55
C ASP A 157 2.05 26.57 -22.39
N GLY A 158 1.26 26.14 -21.40
CA GLY A 158 0.04 26.82 -20.99
C GLY A 158 0.33 28.23 -20.49
N PHE A 159 1.36 28.38 -19.65
CA PHE A 159 1.74 29.69 -19.10
C PHE A 159 2.03 30.75 -20.18
N GLU A 160 2.79 30.38 -21.21
CA GLU A 160 3.12 31.30 -22.31
C GLU A 160 1.91 31.66 -23.20
N ARG A 161 0.84 30.89 -23.15
CA ARG A 161 -0.46 31.22 -23.78
C ARG A 161 -1.37 32.03 -22.84
N GLY A 162 -1.06 32.04 -21.55
CA GLY A 162 -1.81 32.74 -20.53
C GLY A 162 -1.80 34.24 -20.70
N ARG A 163 -2.82 34.90 -20.14
CA ARG A 163 -3.00 36.34 -20.25
C ARG A 163 -3.11 36.95 -18.87
N GLU A 164 -2.18 37.85 -18.57
CA GLU A 164 -2.23 38.66 -17.37
C GLU A 164 -3.55 39.44 -17.24
N GLY A 165 -4.12 39.41 -16.04
CA GLY A 165 -5.43 39.99 -15.71
C GLY A 165 -6.62 39.04 -15.97
N ALA A 166 -6.40 37.85 -16.52
CA ALA A 166 -7.46 36.85 -16.70
C ALA A 166 -7.68 36.06 -15.40
N CYS A 167 -8.77 36.35 -14.69
CA CYS A 167 -9.09 35.66 -13.44
C CYS A 167 -9.90 34.37 -13.62
N ASP A 168 -10.56 34.18 -14.77
CA ASP A 168 -11.40 33.02 -15.07
C ASP A 168 -10.83 32.20 -16.24
N SER A 169 -11.07 30.89 -16.26
CA SER A 169 -10.60 29.98 -17.33
C SER A 169 -11.52 29.94 -18.58
N SER A 170 -12.33 30.97 -18.83
CA SER A 170 -13.28 30.95 -19.96
C SER A 170 -12.55 30.99 -21.32
N SER A 171 -12.67 29.91 -22.12
CA SER A 171 -12.04 29.69 -23.45
C SER A 171 -10.52 29.44 -23.50
N ASP A 172 -10.00 28.53 -22.66
CA ASP A 172 -8.59 28.02 -22.60
C ASP A 172 -7.51 29.11 -22.78
N HIS A 173 -7.47 30.03 -21.82
CA HIS A 173 -6.38 31.00 -21.64
C HIS A 173 -5.09 30.35 -21.09
N GLY A 174 -4.72 29.16 -21.55
CA GLY A 174 -3.49 28.49 -21.14
C GLY A 174 -3.61 27.57 -19.93
N ARG A 175 -4.82 27.20 -19.51
CA ARG A 175 -5.01 26.17 -18.47
C ARG A 175 -4.39 24.85 -18.91
N ASN A 176 -4.80 24.38 -20.08
CA ASN A 176 -4.38 23.09 -20.60
C ASN A 176 -2.94 23.16 -21.13
N ASN A 177 -2.31 22.01 -21.37
CA ASN A 177 -1.01 21.97 -22.05
C ASN A 177 -1.13 22.36 -23.53
N ALA A 178 -0.03 22.35 -24.29
CA ALA A 178 -0.08 22.77 -25.70
C ALA A 178 -0.94 21.87 -26.61
N ASN A 179 -1.23 20.63 -26.19
CA ASN A 179 -2.11 19.71 -26.88
C ASN A 179 -3.59 19.88 -26.47
N GLY A 180 -3.90 20.85 -25.62
CA GLY A 180 -5.26 21.11 -25.14
C GLY A 180 -5.74 20.11 -24.09
N VAL A 181 -4.84 19.37 -23.44
CA VAL A 181 -5.15 18.42 -22.36
C VAL A 181 -4.96 19.06 -20.99
N ASP A 182 -5.91 18.83 -20.08
CA ASP A 182 -5.79 19.19 -18.67
C ASP A 182 -4.83 18.20 -17.98
N LEU A 183 -3.65 18.69 -17.56
CA LEU A 183 -2.63 17.84 -16.94
C LEU A 183 -3.09 17.26 -15.59
N ASN A 184 -4.00 17.92 -14.88
CA ASN A 184 -4.59 17.41 -13.64
C ASN A 184 -5.80 16.48 -13.87
N ARG A 185 -5.99 16.02 -15.11
CA ARG A 185 -6.89 14.94 -15.51
C ARG A 185 -6.16 13.86 -16.30
N ASN A 186 -4.83 13.92 -16.34
CA ASN A 186 -4.00 13.09 -17.22
C ASN A 186 -3.16 12.05 -16.46
N PHE A 187 -3.14 12.10 -15.12
CA PHE A 187 -2.59 11.02 -14.31
C PHE A 187 -3.56 9.84 -14.31
N PRO A 188 -3.07 8.61 -14.05
CA PRO A 188 -3.97 7.48 -13.78
C PRO A 188 -4.85 7.81 -12.58
N SER A 189 -6.17 7.79 -12.77
CA SER A 189 -7.16 7.77 -11.71
C SER A 189 -7.07 6.45 -10.94
N GLN A 190 -7.45 6.48 -9.65
CA GLN A 190 -7.59 5.26 -8.85
C GLN A 190 -8.76 4.39 -9.33
N PHE A 191 -9.64 4.92 -10.18
CA PHE A 191 -10.79 4.24 -10.78
C PHE A 191 -10.63 4.00 -12.30
N ASP A 192 -9.50 4.41 -12.89
CA ASP A 192 -9.22 4.21 -14.31
C ASP A 192 -9.14 2.72 -14.67
N SER A 193 -9.72 2.38 -15.82
CA SER A 193 -9.53 1.04 -16.39
C SER A 193 -8.08 0.81 -16.81
N PRO A 194 -7.47 -0.36 -16.56
CA PRO A 194 -6.17 -0.72 -17.09
C PRO A 194 -6.30 -1.02 -18.56
N LYS A 195 -6.32 0.00 -19.40
CA LYS A 195 -6.20 -0.23 -20.83
C LYS A 195 -4.82 0.10 -21.40
N ASP A 196 -3.90 0.64 -20.61
CA ASP A 196 -2.58 1.01 -21.13
C ASP A 196 -1.47 0.93 -20.08
N ASP A 197 -0.22 0.83 -20.56
CA ASP A 197 1.01 1.13 -19.81
C ASP A 197 0.80 2.41 -18.96
N LEU A 198 1.38 2.42 -17.75
CA LEU A 198 1.33 3.54 -16.82
C LEU A 198 1.76 4.86 -17.48
N PHE A 199 2.55 4.80 -18.55
CA PHE A 199 3.04 5.97 -19.29
C PHE A 199 2.40 6.18 -20.67
N ASN A 200 1.66 5.21 -21.23
CA ASN A 200 1.06 5.36 -22.55
C ASN A 200 -0.15 6.30 -22.52
N ASN A 201 -0.46 6.93 -23.67
CA ASN A 201 -1.59 7.85 -23.86
C ASN A 201 -1.61 9.04 -22.88
N ARG A 202 -0.42 9.49 -22.45
CA ARG A 202 -0.24 10.63 -21.54
C ARG A 202 0.62 11.69 -22.17
N GLU A 203 0.38 12.92 -21.73
CA GLU A 203 1.14 14.08 -22.16
C GLU A 203 2.59 13.99 -21.66
N PRO A 204 3.56 14.53 -22.41
CA PRO A 204 4.98 14.40 -22.08
C PRO A 204 5.31 15.04 -20.72
N GLU A 205 4.60 16.10 -20.32
CA GLU A 205 4.69 16.69 -18.99
C GLU A 205 4.32 15.70 -17.88
N THR A 206 3.16 15.06 -18.03
CA THR A 206 2.65 14.05 -17.10
C THR A 206 3.61 12.88 -16.98
N VAL A 207 4.08 12.33 -18.11
CA VAL A 207 5.03 11.20 -18.13
C VAL A 207 6.35 11.55 -17.44
N ALA A 208 6.86 12.77 -17.65
CA ALA A 208 8.09 13.22 -17.01
C ALA A 208 7.93 13.29 -15.48
N VAL A 209 6.83 13.89 -15.00
CA VAL A 209 6.54 14.02 -13.57
C VAL A 209 6.28 12.66 -12.92
N MET A 210 5.54 11.77 -13.56
CA MET A 210 5.31 10.41 -13.05
C MET A 210 6.61 9.62 -12.89
N LYS A 211 7.51 9.67 -13.88
CA LYS A 211 8.83 9.03 -13.79
C LYS A 211 9.65 9.64 -12.65
N TRP A 212 9.58 10.95 -12.49
CA TRP A 212 10.30 11.64 -11.42
C TRP A 212 9.81 11.25 -10.02
N ILE A 213 8.49 11.22 -9.80
CA ILE A 213 7.86 10.78 -8.55
C ILE A 213 8.30 9.36 -8.18
N LEU A 214 8.26 8.43 -9.14
CA LEU A 214 8.59 7.03 -8.92
C LEU A 214 10.08 6.76 -8.68
N ASN A 215 10.97 7.63 -9.16
CA ASN A 215 12.42 7.42 -9.08
C ASN A 215 13.06 8.10 -7.86
N GLU A 216 12.54 9.24 -7.41
CA GLU A 216 13.22 10.02 -6.38
C GLU A 216 12.86 9.63 -4.94
N ASN A 217 11.77 8.88 -4.70
CA ASN A 217 11.30 8.49 -3.36
C ASN A 217 10.99 9.70 -2.44
N PHE A 218 10.08 10.57 -2.87
CA PHE A 218 9.61 11.69 -2.05
C PHE A 218 8.82 11.21 -0.83
N VAL A 219 8.89 12.00 0.25
CA VAL A 219 8.17 11.73 1.52
C VAL A 219 6.92 12.62 1.63
N LEU A 220 7.09 13.92 1.40
CA LEU A 220 6.02 14.91 1.47
C LEU A 220 6.08 15.80 0.22
N SER A 221 4.90 16.25 -0.22
CA SER A 221 4.72 17.01 -1.43
C SER A 221 3.55 17.99 -1.32
N ALA A 222 3.58 19.08 -2.08
CA ALA A 222 2.36 19.79 -2.43
C ALA A 222 2.39 20.27 -3.88
N ASN A 223 1.21 20.34 -4.49
CA ASN A 223 1.04 20.98 -5.79
C ASN A 223 0.21 22.26 -5.64
N LEU A 224 0.58 23.32 -6.37
CA LEU A 224 0.03 24.68 -6.19
C LEU A 224 -0.79 25.13 -7.39
N HIS A 225 -2.00 25.62 -7.10
CA HIS A 225 -3.06 25.98 -8.02
C HIS A 225 -3.63 27.38 -7.73
N GLY A 226 -4.58 27.81 -8.56
CA GLY A 226 -5.34 29.04 -8.38
C GLY A 226 -6.77 28.93 -8.91
N GLY A 227 -7.65 29.78 -8.40
CA GLY A 227 -9.09 29.79 -8.67
C GLY A 227 -9.93 29.71 -7.39
N ALA A 228 -9.33 29.26 -6.29
CA ALA A 228 -9.91 29.25 -4.95
C ALA A 228 -8.84 29.61 -3.90
N VAL A 229 -9.22 29.64 -2.62
CA VAL A 229 -8.27 29.78 -1.50
C VAL A 229 -8.57 28.71 -0.46
N VAL A 230 -7.92 27.55 -0.60
CA VAL A 230 -8.14 26.35 0.24
C VAL A 230 -6.98 25.37 0.11
N ALA A 231 -6.66 24.64 1.18
CA ALA A 231 -5.81 23.45 1.10
C ALA A 231 -6.69 22.20 0.94
N SER A 232 -6.70 21.62 -0.26
CA SER A 232 -7.38 20.38 -0.60
C SER A 232 -6.51 19.16 -0.27
N TYR A 233 -7.09 18.08 0.21
CA TYR A 233 -6.38 16.85 0.56
C TYR A 233 -7.09 15.58 0.09
N PRO A 234 -6.35 14.46 -0.05
CA PRO A 234 -6.89 13.20 -0.57
C PRO A 234 -8.11 12.64 0.17
N TYR A 235 -8.92 11.84 -0.51
CA TYR A 235 -8.90 11.63 -1.97
C TYR A 235 -9.59 12.76 -2.74
N ASP A 236 -9.14 12.96 -3.98
CA ASP A 236 -9.68 13.90 -4.96
C ASP A 236 -10.90 13.35 -5.70
N GLU A 237 -11.09 12.03 -5.68
CA GLU A 237 -12.21 11.33 -6.33
C GLU A 237 -12.85 10.29 -5.40
N THR A 238 -14.09 9.90 -5.72
CA THR A 238 -14.78 8.75 -5.09
C THR A 238 -15.23 7.75 -6.16
N ALA A 239 -15.40 6.49 -5.78
CA ALA A 239 -15.86 5.43 -6.70
C ALA A 239 -17.20 5.76 -7.39
N LEU A 240 -18.04 6.59 -6.74
CA LEU A 240 -19.35 6.99 -7.25
C LEU A 240 -19.29 8.23 -8.17
N HIS A 241 -18.17 8.96 -8.20
CA HIS A 241 -18.01 10.24 -8.87
C HIS A 241 -19.15 11.24 -8.61
N GLN A 242 -19.69 11.23 -7.39
CA GLN A 242 -20.79 12.10 -6.97
C GLN A 242 -20.24 13.34 -6.26
N MET A 243 -20.78 14.51 -6.63
CA MET A 243 -20.45 15.77 -5.96
C MET A 243 -20.77 15.71 -4.45
N ASN A 244 -19.97 16.39 -3.63
CA ASN A 244 -20.17 16.52 -2.19
C ASN A 244 -20.07 15.20 -1.41
N THR A 245 -19.36 14.21 -1.96
CA THR A 245 -19.07 12.93 -1.29
C THR A 245 -17.68 12.95 -0.69
N TYR A 246 -17.55 12.54 0.57
CA TYR A 246 -16.25 12.52 1.24
C TYR A 246 -15.45 11.26 0.87
N GLY A 247 -14.29 11.42 0.24
CA GLY A 247 -13.37 10.34 -0.12
C GLY A 247 -12.26 10.17 0.91
N ALA A 248 -12.47 9.38 1.95
CA ALA A 248 -11.48 9.23 3.03
C ALA A 248 -10.29 8.35 2.61
N ALA A 249 -9.07 8.88 2.68
CA ALA A 249 -7.85 8.10 2.56
C ALA A 249 -7.55 7.31 3.86
N PRO A 250 -6.81 6.18 3.81
CA PRO A 250 -6.35 5.48 5.02
C PRO A 250 -5.62 6.39 6.02
N ASP A 251 -4.89 7.40 5.52
CA ASP A 251 -4.20 8.42 6.33
C ASP A 251 -4.98 9.76 6.46
N ASP A 252 -6.32 9.74 6.36
CA ASP A 252 -7.18 10.94 6.36
C ASP A 252 -6.85 11.94 7.48
N SER A 253 -6.66 11.45 8.71
CA SER A 253 -6.37 12.33 9.86
C SER A 253 -5.03 13.07 9.70
N LEU A 254 -4.02 12.41 9.13
CA LEU A 254 -2.73 13.01 8.82
C LEU A 254 -2.87 14.05 7.71
N PHE A 255 -3.59 13.73 6.64
CA PHE A 255 -3.84 14.67 5.54
C PHE A 255 -4.57 15.93 5.99
N ARG A 256 -5.59 15.79 6.84
CA ARG A 256 -6.27 16.93 7.47
C ARG A 256 -5.34 17.78 8.31
N HIS A 257 -4.40 17.18 9.02
CA HIS A 257 -3.37 17.93 9.75
C HIS A 257 -2.44 18.69 8.80
N LEU A 258 -1.92 18.03 7.76
CA LEU A 258 -1.05 18.64 6.77
C LEU A 258 -1.70 19.84 6.06
N ALA A 259 -2.97 19.70 5.65
CA ALA A 259 -3.73 20.79 5.05
C ALA A 259 -3.94 21.96 6.04
N ARG A 260 -4.28 21.67 7.31
CA ARG A 260 -4.44 22.70 8.35
C ARG A 260 -3.16 23.44 8.66
N VAL A 261 -1.99 22.77 8.63
CA VAL A 261 -0.70 23.43 8.84
C VAL A 261 -0.51 24.53 7.81
N TYR A 262 -0.79 24.26 6.53
CA TYR A 262 -0.70 25.29 5.50
C TYR A 262 -1.75 26.39 5.71
N ALA A 263 -3.03 26.02 5.80
CA ALA A 263 -4.14 26.97 5.86
C ALA A 263 -4.07 27.92 7.06
N SER A 264 -3.66 27.41 8.24
CA SER A 264 -3.53 28.21 9.47
C SER A 264 -2.34 29.18 9.48
N LYS A 265 -1.31 28.90 8.68
CA LYS A 265 -0.12 29.75 8.53
C LYS A 265 -0.25 30.75 7.39
N HIS A 266 -1.17 30.49 6.47
CA HIS A 266 -1.59 31.45 5.46
C HIS A 266 -2.41 32.58 6.08
N LEU A 267 -2.13 33.84 5.70
CA LEU A 267 -2.71 35.03 6.34
C LEU A 267 -4.25 35.11 6.27
N THR A 268 -4.85 34.59 5.20
CA THR A 268 -6.29 34.68 4.95
C THR A 268 -7.02 33.34 4.77
N MET A 269 -6.37 32.25 4.32
CA MET A 269 -7.00 30.97 3.95
C MET A 269 -7.82 30.34 5.10
N HIS A 270 -7.31 30.35 6.33
CA HIS A 270 -8.02 29.80 7.51
C HIS A 270 -9.39 30.44 7.78
N ARG A 271 -9.68 31.62 7.22
CA ARG A 271 -11.00 32.27 7.34
C ARG A 271 -12.09 31.47 6.65
N GLY A 272 -11.73 30.70 5.61
CA GLY A 272 -12.60 29.77 4.92
C GLY A 272 -13.65 30.38 4.00
N ASN A 273 -13.89 31.70 4.05
CA ASN A 273 -15.00 32.37 3.35
C ASN A 273 -14.53 33.29 2.21
N LEU A 274 -13.50 32.86 1.47
CA LEU A 274 -12.93 33.59 0.34
C LEU A 274 -13.54 33.08 -0.98
N CYS A 275 -13.45 33.88 -2.05
CA CYS A 275 -13.87 33.52 -3.40
C CYS A 275 -15.35 33.09 -3.56
N ASN A 276 -16.25 33.54 -2.68
CA ASN A 276 -17.66 33.10 -2.59
C ASN A 276 -17.83 31.59 -2.29
N GLU A 277 -16.81 30.95 -1.75
CA GLU A 277 -16.86 29.56 -1.27
C GLU A 277 -16.77 29.52 0.27
N ASN A 278 -17.04 28.35 0.85
CA ASN A 278 -16.99 28.14 2.30
C ASN A 278 -16.26 26.84 2.66
N PHE A 279 -15.00 26.97 3.08
CA PHE A 279 -14.13 25.90 3.54
C PHE A 279 -13.78 26.09 5.00
N PRO A 280 -14.49 25.44 5.94
CA PRO A 280 -14.17 25.54 7.36
C PRO A 280 -12.67 25.26 7.62
N ASP A 281 -12.03 26.13 8.40
CA ASP A 281 -10.59 26.12 8.69
C ASP A 281 -9.67 26.29 7.47
N GLY A 282 -10.20 26.65 6.29
CA GLY A 282 -9.45 26.81 5.05
C GLY A 282 -8.97 25.50 4.42
N ILE A 283 -9.62 24.37 4.73
CA ILE A 283 -9.27 23.05 4.19
C ILE A 283 -10.49 22.35 3.57
N THR A 284 -10.25 21.43 2.64
CA THR A 284 -11.31 20.55 2.11
C THR A 284 -10.77 19.17 1.73
N ASN A 285 -11.60 18.14 1.84
CA ASN A 285 -11.34 16.89 1.12
C ASN A 285 -11.65 17.15 -0.37
N GLY A 286 -10.79 16.69 -1.27
CA GLY A 286 -10.89 17.00 -2.69
C GLY A 286 -12.22 16.54 -3.29
N ALA A 287 -12.54 15.25 -3.14
CA ALA A 287 -13.78 14.67 -3.63
C ALA A 287 -15.05 15.33 -3.07
N ARG A 288 -15.00 15.78 -1.80
CA ARG A 288 -16.11 16.51 -1.17
C ARG A 288 -16.32 17.88 -1.78
N TRP A 289 -15.26 18.55 -2.23
CA TRP A 289 -15.42 19.82 -2.93
C TRP A 289 -16.00 19.58 -4.32
N TYR A 290 -15.29 18.81 -5.14
CA TYR A 290 -15.77 18.26 -6.40
C TYR A 290 -14.86 17.12 -6.86
N ASP A 291 -15.41 16.17 -7.61
CA ASP A 291 -14.68 14.97 -8.06
C ASP A 291 -13.63 15.32 -9.13
N VAL A 292 -12.39 14.87 -8.91
CA VAL A 292 -11.23 15.11 -9.78
C VAL A 292 -10.56 13.78 -10.14
N GLN A 293 -10.99 13.23 -11.27
CA GLN A 293 -10.39 12.01 -11.82
C GLN A 293 -9.02 12.27 -12.45
N GLY A 294 -8.06 11.41 -12.15
CA GLY A 294 -6.74 11.47 -12.79
C GLY A 294 -5.90 12.66 -12.32
N GLY A 295 -6.09 13.05 -11.07
CA GLY A 295 -5.31 14.08 -10.40
C GLY A 295 -3.92 13.61 -9.97
N MET A 296 -2.95 14.52 -9.96
CA MET A 296 -1.57 14.21 -9.53
C MET A 296 -1.46 13.93 -8.02
N GLN A 297 -2.33 14.56 -7.22
CA GLN A 297 -2.33 14.45 -5.77
C GLN A 297 -2.49 13.00 -5.32
N ASP A 298 -3.53 12.32 -5.81
CA ASP A 298 -3.83 10.94 -5.45
C ASP A 298 -2.81 9.97 -6.06
N PHE A 299 -2.29 10.25 -7.25
CA PHE A 299 -1.23 9.46 -7.88
C PHE A 299 0.02 9.34 -6.98
N ASN A 300 0.41 10.43 -6.31
CA ASN A 300 1.54 10.42 -5.38
C ASN A 300 1.34 9.41 -4.25
N TYR A 301 0.17 9.45 -3.62
CA TYR A 301 -0.16 8.61 -2.47
C TYR A 301 -0.34 7.13 -2.86
N LEU A 302 -0.91 6.86 -4.03
CA LEU A 302 -1.22 5.49 -4.47
C LEU A 302 -0.04 4.76 -5.11
N HIS A 303 0.89 5.48 -5.73
CA HIS A 303 1.97 4.87 -6.51
C HIS A 303 3.38 5.12 -5.97
N SER A 304 3.53 5.91 -4.90
CA SER A 304 4.81 6.19 -4.25
C SER A 304 4.67 6.27 -2.73
N ASN A 305 5.77 6.59 -2.03
CA ASN A 305 5.73 6.87 -0.59
C ASN A 305 5.32 8.32 -0.27
N ALA A 306 5.05 9.15 -1.28
CA ALA A 306 4.86 10.58 -1.11
C ALA A 306 3.43 10.95 -0.73
N PHE A 307 3.29 11.77 0.31
CA PHE A 307 2.02 12.35 0.72
C PHE A 307 1.89 13.71 0.05
N GLU A 308 0.91 13.90 -0.83
CA GLU A 308 0.69 15.17 -1.53
C GLU A 308 -0.64 15.80 -1.13
N ILE A 309 -0.66 17.13 -0.97
CA ILE A 309 -1.88 17.94 -0.91
C ILE A 309 -1.90 18.96 -2.06
N THR A 310 -3.08 19.44 -2.40
CA THR A 310 -3.29 20.48 -3.42
C THR A 310 -3.61 21.81 -2.75
N ILE A 311 -2.92 22.88 -3.14
CA ILE A 311 -3.03 24.19 -2.49
C ILE A 311 -3.53 25.22 -3.50
N GLU A 312 -4.74 25.71 -3.29
CA GLU A 312 -5.34 26.79 -4.06
C GLU A 312 -5.00 28.13 -3.40
N LEU A 313 -4.25 28.99 -4.08
CA LEU A 313 -3.61 30.16 -3.47
C LEU A 313 -4.42 31.45 -3.56
N SER A 314 -5.16 31.64 -4.65
CA SER A 314 -5.78 32.92 -5.00
C SER A 314 -7.08 32.74 -5.77
N CYS A 315 -8.06 33.64 -5.55
CA CYS A 315 -9.31 33.61 -6.32
C CYS A 315 -9.07 33.93 -7.81
N CYS A 316 -8.22 34.93 -8.09
CA CYS A 316 -7.83 35.25 -9.45
C CYS A 316 -6.68 34.33 -9.89
N LYS A 317 -6.86 33.61 -10.99
CA LYS A 317 -5.86 32.67 -11.52
C LYS A 317 -4.60 33.37 -12.05
N PHE A 318 -4.78 34.47 -12.80
CA PHE A 318 -3.70 35.26 -13.39
C PHE A 318 -3.89 36.77 -13.10
N PRO A 319 -3.67 37.24 -11.86
CA PRO A 319 -3.82 38.65 -11.51
C PRO A 319 -2.76 39.53 -12.19
N THR A 320 -2.97 40.85 -12.19
CA THR A 320 -1.96 41.80 -12.68
C THR A 320 -0.70 41.77 -11.80
N SER A 321 0.48 41.93 -12.41
CA SER A 321 1.76 41.88 -11.71
C SER A 321 1.98 43.07 -10.77
N GLY A 322 3.10 43.06 -10.05
CA GLY A 322 3.45 44.10 -9.09
C GLY A 322 2.87 43.80 -7.71
N THR A 323 1.97 44.65 -7.21
CA THR A 323 1.51 44.58 -5.81
C THR A 323 0.83 43.26 -5.45
N SER A 324 0.09 42.66 -6.40
CA SER A 324 -0.60 41.38 -6.16
C SER A 324 0.39 40.24 -5.89
N LEU A 325 1.51 40.16 -6.63
CA LEU A 325 2.50 39.11 -6.42
C LEU A 325 3.22 39.26 -5.07
N THR A 326 3.53 40.50 -4.67
CA THR A 326 4.15 40.76 -3.36
C THR A 326 3.21 40.46 -2.20
N GLU A 327 1.91 40.75 -2.35
CA GLU A 327 0.89 40.42 -1.34
C GLU A 327 0.72 38.90 -1.21
N GLU A 328 0.70 38.16 -2.33
CA GLU A 328 0.62 36.71 -2.28
C GLU A 328 1.86 36.06 -1.66
N TRP A 329 3.04 36.65 -1.86
CA TRP A 329 4.25 36.20 -1.16
C TRP A 329 4.13 36.38 0.36
N ASP A 330 3.64 37.54 0.81
CA ASP A 330 3.43 37.79 2.24
C ASP A 330 2.35 36.86 2.82
N ASN A 331 1.31 36.53 2.04
CA ASN A 331 0.26 35.57 2.41
C ASN A 331 0.82 34.15 2.61
N ASN A 332 1.77 33.72 1.78
CA ASN A 332 2.16 32.32 1.65
C ASN A 332 3.53 31.96 2.25
N LYS A 333 4.45 32.93 2.44
CA LYS A 333 5.84 32.67 2.86
C LYS A 333 5.92 31.77 4.10
N GLU A 334 5.18 32.10 5.15
CA GLU A 334 5.21 31.31 6.40
C GLU A 334 4.55 29.93 6.21
N ALA A 335 3.46 29.85 5.46
CA ALA A 335 2.78 28.59 5.17
C ALA A 335 3.66 27.62 4.39
N LEU A 336 4.37 28.11 3.36
CA LEU A 336 5.31 27.34 2.56
C LEU A 336 6.43 26.75 3.43
N LEU A 337 7.04 27.55 4.30
CA LEU A 337 8.12 27.10 5.19
C LEU A 337 7.60 26.11 6.24
N SER A 338 6.47 26.41 6.90
CA SER A 338 5.84 25.51 7.88
C SER A 338 5.43 24.17 7.29
N TYR A 339 5.04 24.14 6.02
CA TYR A 339 4.66 22.91 5.34
C TYR A 339 5.86 22.02 5.03
N ILE A 340 6.97 22.59 4.54
CA ILE A 340 8.23 21.84 4.34
C ILE A 340 8.67 21.18 5.64
N GLU A 341 8.52 21.87 6.79
CA GLU A 341 8.89 21.35 8.11
C GLU A 341 8.14 20.07 8.49
N GLN A 342 6.91 19.86 7.98
CA GLN A 342 6.12 18.66 8.28
C GLN A 342 6.74 17.36 7.75
N VAL A 343 7.69 17.43 6.81
CA VAL A 343 8.42 16.23 6.32
C VAL A 343 9.21 15.53 7.45
N HIS A 344 9.42 16.21 8.58
CA HIS A 344 10.12 15.70 9.77
C HIS A 344 9.18 15.18 10.87
N MET A 345 7.91 14.88 10.58
CA MET A 345 7.02 14.24 11.55
C MET A 345 7.02 12.71 11.42
N GLY A 346 6.43 12.02 12.40
CA GLY A 346 6.27 10.56 12.36
C GLY A 346 7.54 9.81 12.74
N VAL A 347 7.88 8.79 11.95
CA VAL A 347 8.97 7.85 12.21
C VAL A 347 9.92 7.78 11.02
N LYS A 348 11.23 7.70 11.27
CA LYS A 348 12.24 7.40 10.23
C LYS A 348 13.29 6.43 10.73
N GLY A 349 13.87 5.65 9.83
CA GLY A 349 14.68 4.50 10.23
C GLY A 349 15.52 3.90 9.12
N LEU A 350 16.39 2.97 9.51
CA LEU A 350 17.04 2.00 8.65
C LEU A 350 16.50 0.61 8.94
N ILE A 351 16.27 -0.16 7.88
CA ILE A 351 15.96 -1.58 7.94
C ILE A 351 17.19 -2.31 7.43
N ARG A 352 17.77 -3.18 8.27
CA ARG A 352 19.02 -3.87 7.99
C ARG A 352 18.91 -5.34 8.26
N ASP A 353 19.76 -6.13 7.63
CA ASP A 353 20.01 -7.51 8.03
C ASP A 353 20.76 -7.52 9.37
N SER A 354 20.33 -8.37 10.30
CA SER A 354 20.84 -8.40 11.67
C SER A 354 22.29 -8.88 11.78
N VAL A 355 22.80 -9.59 10.77
CA VAL A 355 24.13 -10.20 10.77
C VAL A 355 25.14 -9.36 9.99
N SER A 356 24.83 -9.06 8.73
CA SER A 356 25.68 -8.28 7.82
C SER A 356 25.56 -6.78 8.04
N HIS A 357 24.51 -6.33 8.72
CA HIS A 357 24.15 -4.92 8.90
C HIS A 357 23.95 -4.15 7.58
N THR A 358 23.74 -4.87 6.47
CA THR A 358 23.45 -4.27 5.17
C THR A 358 22.00 -3.81 5.12
N GLY A 359 21.75 -2.66 4.50
CA GLY A 359 20.41 -2.09 4.40
C GLY A 359 19.52 -2.86 3.42
N ILE A 360 18.32 -3.22 3.86
CA ILE A 360 17.35 -4.01 3.10
C ILE A 360 16.41 -3.04 2.37
N SER A 361 16.52 -2.97 1.05
CA SER A 361 15.64 -2.13 0.21
C SER A 361 14.34 -2.84 -0.13
N GLY A 362 13.25 -2.10 -0.27
CA GLY A 362 11.94 -2.64 -0.66
C GLY A 362 11.16 -3.32 0.47
N ALA A 363 11.73 -3.40 1.67
CA ALA A 363 11.04 -3.86 2.87
C ALA A 363 9.77 -3.03 3.11
N LEU A 364 8.67 -3.70 3.45
CA LEU A 364 7.36 -3.10 3.67
C LEU A 364 7.25 -2.68 5.14
N ILE A 365 6.81 -1.45 5.37
CA ILE A 365 6.56 -0.91 6.71
C ILE A 365 5.06 -0.71 6.85
N GLN A 366 4.45 -1.51 7.72
CA GLN A 366 3.03 -1.52 8.00
C GLN A 366 2.76 -0.98 9.40
N VAL A 367 1.82 -0.05 9.51
CA VAL A 367 1.33 0.48 10.79
C VAL A 367 0.00 -0.18 11.10
N GLU A 368 -0.14 -0.75 12.29
CA GLU A 368 -1.41 -1.38 12.70
C GLU A 368 -2.55 -0.36 12.66
N GLY A 369 -3.66 -0.72 12.02
CA GLY A 369 -4.85 0.12 11.89
C GLY A 369 -4.82 1.15 10.74
N ILE A 370 -3.73 1.27 9.97
CA ILE A 370 -3.64 2.17 8.80
C ILE A 370 -3.39 1.35 7.53
N LEU A 371 -4.38 1.25 6.65
CA LEU A 371 -4.33 0.44 5.42
C LEU A 371 -3.55 1.10 4.27
N HIS A 372 -2.36 1.61 4.56
CA HIS A 372 -1.44 2.17 3.56
C HIS A 372 0.00 1.93 4.01
N PRO A 373 0.67 0.85 3.57
CA PRO A 373 2.07 0.61 3.87
C PRO A 373 2.99 1.50 3.01
N ILE A 374 4.20 1.76 3.49
CA ILE A 374 5.28 2.35 2.70
C ILE A 374 6.40 1.34 2.48
N ARG A 375 7.35 1.66 1.60
CA ARG A 375 8.54 0.83 1.36
C ARG A 375 9.83 1.55 1.71
N SER A 376 10.80 0.79 2.22
CA SER A 376 12.16 1.29 2.34
C SER A 376 12.83 1.46 0.98
N VAL A 377 13.71 2.45 0.91
CA VAL A 377 14.44 2.83 -0.30
C VAL A 377 15.85 2.21 -0.29
N SER A 378 16.76 2.71 -1.12
CA SER A 378 18.15 2.25 -1.14
C SER A 378 18.78 2.26 0.26
N GLN A 379 19.55 1.22 0.58
CA GLN A 379 20.22 1.06 1.89
C GLN A 379 19.25 0.97 3.08
N GLY A 380 17.97 0.63 2.83
CA GLY A 380 16.98 0.36 3.87
C GLY A 380 16.42 1.57 4.59
N ALA A 381 16.69 2.79 4.10
CA ALA A 381 16.12 4.00 4.67
C ALA A 381 14.61 4.07 4.44
N TYR A 382 13.88 4.62 5.40
CA TYR A 382 12.45 4.86 5.28
C TYR A 382 11.99 6.06 6.12
N TRP A 383 10.84 6.63 5.74
CA TRP A 383 10.16 7.71 6.46
C TRP A 383 8.66 7.46 6.41
N ARG A 384 8.03 7.32 7.58
CA ARG A 384 6.59 7.15 7.74
C ARG A 384 6.02 8.33 8.51
N LEU A 385 5.34 9.23 7.79
CA LEU A 385 4.61 10.33 8.42
C LEU A 385 3.47 9.77 9.26
N LEU A 386 3.37 10.22 10.52
CA LEU A 386 2.34 9.84 11.48
C LEU A 386 2.06 11.02 12.41
N LEU A 387 0.82 11.12 12.86
CA LEU A 387 0.46 12.03 13.95
C LEU A 387 1.08 11.55 15.28
N PRO A 388 1.20 12.43 16.29
CA PRO A 388 1.62 12.01 17.62
C PRO A 388 0.70 10.93 18.20
N GLY A 389 1.27 9.86 18.74
CA GLY A 389 0.52 8.70 19.20
C GLY A 389 1.39 7.48 19.48
N LEU A 390 0.75 6.41 19.98
CA LEU A 390 1.38 5.10 20.18
C LEU A 390 0.99 4.16 19.04
N TYR A 391 1.99 3.58 18.39
CA TYR A 391 1.78 2.71 17.23
C TYR A 391 2.50 1.38 17.39
N ASN A 392 1.91 0.33 16.80
CA ASN A 392 2.60 -0.92 16.55
C ASN A 392 3.03 -0.92 15.08
N ILE A 393 4.34 -1.03 14.86
CA ILE A 393 4.93 -0.93 13.51
C ILE A 393 5.62 -2.25 13.20
N THR A 394 5.16 -2.89 12.14
CA THR A 394 5.69 -4.15 11.63
C THR A 394 6.47 -3.89 10.36
N VAL A 395 7.69 -4.43 10.30
CA VAL A 395 8.51 -4.46 9.11
C VAL A 395 8.58 -5.88 8.58
N THR A 396 8.26 -6.05 7.30
CA THR A 396 8.44 -7.32 6.57
C THR A 396 9.41 -7.11 5.41
N ALA A 397 10.26 -8.09 5.14
CA ALA A 397 11.12 -8.11 3.97
C ALA A 397 11.28 -9.54 3.46
N SER A 398 11.33 -9.68 2.14
CA SER A 398 11.60 -10.95 1.45
C SER A 398 12.86 -11.63 2.00
N GLY A 399 12.71 -12.86 2.50
CA GLY A 399 13.80 -13.65 3.10
C GLY A 399 14.14 -13.32 4.56
N TYR A 400 13.33 -12.50 5.26
CA TYR A 400 13.57 -12.09 6.65
C TYR A 400 12.36 -12.32 7.55
N GLU A 401 12.64 -12.67 8.81
CA GLU A 401 11.63 -12.71 9.86
C GLU A 401 11.06 -11.29 10.07
N PRO A 402 9.74 -11.16 10.20
CA PRO A 402 9.11 -9.88 10.41
C PRO A 402 9.43 -9.41 11.81
N GLN A 403 9.67 -8.12 11.95
CA GLN A 403 9.92 -7.53 13.25
C GLN A 403 8.84 -6.49 13.53
N THR A 404 8.11 -6.69 14.64
CA THR A 404 7.17 -5.71 15.15
C THR A 404 7.76 -5.00 16.36
N LYS A 405 7.76 -3.67 16.31
CA LYS A 405 8.01 -2.83 17.48
C LYS A 405 6.69 -2.31 18.00
N MET A 406 6.35 -2.74 19.22
CA MET A 406 5.10 -2.39 19.89
C MET A 406 5.24 -1.06 20.64
N LEU A 407 4.14 -0.31 20.74
CA LEU A 407 4.05 0.92 21.54
C LEU A 407 5.13 1.97 21.18
N VAL A 408 5.44 2.11 19.89
CA VAL A 408 6.32 3.16 19.38
C VAL A 408 5.67 4.52 19.63
N ASN A 409 6.34 5.35 20.42
CA ASN A 409 5.88 6.69 20.73
C ASN A 409 6.31 7.69 19.65
N VAL A 410 5.34 8.16 18.87
CA VAL A 410 5.50 9.27 17.93
C VAL A 410 5.21 10.56 18.68
N ILE A 411 6.18 11.47 18.69
CA ILE A 411 6.12 12.74 19.42
C ILE A 411 5.81 13.91 18.49
N THR A 412 5.33 15.01 19.08
CA THR A 412 5.12 16.28 18.36
C THR A 412 6.45 16.94 18.00
N ASP A 413 6.48 17.64 16.86
CA ASP A 413 7.58 18.52 16.41
C ASP A 413 8.94 17.86 16.14
N ASN A 414 9.05 16.53 16.21
CA ASN A 414 10.29 15.81 15.89
C ASN A 414 10.02 14.40 15.34
N THR A 415 10.91 13.89 14.49
CA THR A 415 10.80 12.53 13.96
C THR A 415 11.33 11.52 14.97
N THR A 416 10.55 10.49 15.29
CA THR A 416 11.03 9.36 16.10
C THR A 416 11.96 8.48 15.27
N ARG A 417 13.21 8.31 15.71
CA ARG A 417 14.16 7.36 15.11
C ARG A 417 13.76 5.93 15.47
N LEU A 418 13.59 5.06 14.46
CA LEU A 418 13.21 3.66 14.67
C LEU A 418 13.91 2.74 13.66
N ASP A 419 14.96 2.04 14.08
CA ASP A 419 15.66 1.09 13.23
C ASP A 419 15.12 -0.33 13.38
N PHE A 420 15.22 -1.15 12.34
CA PHE A 420 14.89 -2.57 12.38
C PHE A 420 16.11 -3.36 11.91
N ASP A 421 16.48 -4.38 12.68
CA ASP A 421 17.56 -5.30 12.34
C ASP A 421 16.89 -6.67 12.19
N LEU A 422 16.51 -7.00 10.96
CA LEU A 422 15.74 -8.19 10.63
C LEU A 422 16.64 -9.42 10.60
N ILE A 423 16.14 -10.52 11.14
CA ILE A 423 16.85 -11.79 11.12
C ILE A 423 16.51 -12.46 9.79
N GLN A 424 17.53 -12.80 9.00
CA GLN A 424 17.31 -13.59 7.80
C GLN A 424 16.68 -14.93 8.21
N ILE A 425 15.57 -15.30 7.59
CA ILE A 425 14.95 -16.61 7.81
C ILE A 425 16.02 -17.62 7.42
N SER A 426 16.52 -18.41 8.38
CA SER A 426 17.40 -19.52 8.04
C SER A 426 16.61 -20.39 7.08
N SER A 427 17.01 -20.44 5.80
CA SER A 427 16.25 -21.08 4.74
C SER A 427 15.74 -22.42 5.23
N LYS A 428 14.47 -22.45 5.62
CA LYS A 428 13.81 -23.69 6.00
C LYS A 428 13.89 -24.54 4.73
N PRO A 429 14.46 -25.75 4.81
CA PRO A 429 14.59 -26.56 3.62
C PRO A 429 13.21 -26.69 2.99
N ILE A 430 13.09 -26.30 1.71
CA ILE A 430 11.90 -26.50 0.87
C ILE A 430 11.28 -27.84 1.27
N LEU A 431 10.00 -27.83 1.66
CA LEU A 431 9.26 -29.01 2.16
C LEU A 431 9.80 -30.29 1.49
N SER A 432 10.46 -31.13 2.27
CA SER A 432 11.22 -32.27 1.73
C SER A 432 10.28 -33.27 1.06
N THR A 433 10.80 -34.03 0.11
CA THR A 433 10.03 -35.12 -0.52
C THR A 433 9.53 -36.12 0.53
N ASP A 434 10.28 -36.34 1.61
CA ASP A 434 9.87 -37.21 2.71
C ASP A 434 8.66 -36.65 3.49
N ASN A 435 8.66 -35.36 3.80
CA ASN A 435 7.51 -34.71 4.45
C ASN A 435 6.26 -34.77 3.57
N LEU A 436 6.41 -34.51 2.26
CA LEU A 436 5.32 -34.65 1.28
C LEU A 436 4.76 -36.07 1.24
N ASN A 437 5.62 -37.08 1.21
CA ASN A 437 5.19 -38.48 1.21
C ASN A 437 4.41 -38.82 2.49
N ILE A 438 4.84 -38.32 3.65
CA ILE A 438 4.14 -38.53 4.92
C ILE A 438 2.76 -37.86 4.91
N LEU A 439 2.66 -36.58 4.54
CA LEU A 439 1.39 -35.86 4.43
C LEU A 439 0.43 -36.56 3.46
N SER A 440 0.94 -36.99 2.31
CA SER A 440 0.17 -37.72 1.29
C SER A 440 -0.33 -39.07 1.81
N ASN A 441 0.49 -39.80 2.55
CA ASN A 441 0.09 -41.08 3.15
C ASN A 441 -1.04 -40.91 4.16
N TYR A 442 -0.97 -39.91 5.03
CA TYR A 442 -2.05 -39.63 5.99
C TYR A 442 -3.33 -39.15 5.30
N ALA A 443 -3.22 -38.29 4.28
CA ALA A 443 -4.37 -37.89 3.48
C ALA A 443 -5.05 -39.12 2.83
N ASN A 444 -4.26 -40.05 2.26
CA ASN A 444 -4.78 -41.30 1.72
C ASN A 444 -5.50 -42.16 2.76
N ILE A 445 -4.97 -42.24 3.99
CA ILE A 445 -5.62 -42.96 5.10
C ILE A 445 -6.97 -42.32 5.42
N LEU A 446 -7.04 -40.99 5.51
CA LEU A 446 -8.28 -40.26 5.81
C LEU A 446 -9.34 -40.39 4.71
N MET A 447 -8.92 -40.51 3.45
CA MET A 447 -9.79 -40.74 2.29
C MET A 447 -10.21 -42.21 2.10
N SER A 448 -9.62 -43.17 2.83
CA SER A 448 -9.80 -44.62 2.60
C SER A 448 -11.16 -45.22 3.03
N GLY A 449 -12.22 -44.41 3.14
CA GLY A 449 -13.53 -44.85 3.66
C GLY A 449 -13.50 -45.23 5.14
N GLU A 450 -14.49 -45.99 5.62
CA GLU A 450 -14.49 -46.58 6.97
C GLU A 450 -13.42 -47.68 7.05
N SER A 451 -12.21 -47.29 7.46
CA SER A 451 -11.09 -48.20 7.66
C SER A 451 -10.56 -48.12 9.09
N VAL A 452 -10.13 -49.27 9.64
CA VAL A 452 -9.49 -49.35 10.97
C VAL A 452 -8.28 -48.40 11.07
N ALA A 453 -7.59 -48.15 9.95
CA ALA A 453 -6.47 -47.22 9.89
C ALA A 453 -6.91 -45.76 10.10
N LYS A 454 -8.02 -45.34 9.47
CA LYS A 454 -8.61 -44.00 9.66
C LYS A 454 -9.01 -43.78 11.11
N ASP A 455 -9.74 -44.72 11.71
CA ASP A 455 -10.18 -44.63 13.10
C ASP A 455 -9.00 -44.58 14.07
N ASN A 456 -7.99 -45.41 13.83
CA ASN A 456 -6.79 -45.42 14.66
C ASN A 456 -6.02 -44.11 14.57
N PHE A 457 -5.90 -43.52 13.37
CA PHE A 457 -5.28 -42.21 13.19
C PHE A 457 -6.06 -41.11 13.93
N LEU A 458 -7.37 -41.02 13.72
CA LEU A 458 -8.20 -39.98 14.35
C LEU A 458 -8.17 -40.07 15.89
N LYS A 459 -8.07 -41.28 16.46
CA LYS A 459 -7.92 -41.48 17.91
C LYS A 459 -6.60 -40.96 18.49
N THR A 460 -5.59 -40.71 17.66
CA THR A 460 -4.31 -40.12 18.12
C THR A 460 -4.39 -38.61 18.31
N LEU A 461 -5.46 -37.96 17.84
CA LEU A 461 -5.62 -36.52 17.88
C LEU A 461 -6.44 -36.12 19.12
N LEU A 462 -6.05 -35.02 19.75
CA LEU A 462 -6.82 -34.38 20.82
C LEU A 462 -8.04 -33.69 20.23
N GLU A 463 -9.14 -33.68 20.96
CA GLU A 463 -10.41 -33.07 20.54
C GLU A 463 -10.66 -31.72 21.24
N PRO A 464 -11.35 -30.77 20.58
CA PRO A 464 -11.86 -29.56 21.23
C PRO A 464 -12.87 -29.89 22.32
N SER A 465 -13.04 -28.98 23.27
CA SER A 465 -13.79 -29.26 24.52
C SER A 465 -15.21 -28.69 24.58
N SER A 466 -15.61 -27.82 23.65
CA SER A 466 -16.88 -27.10 23.72
C SER A 466 -17.57 -26.98 22.37
N PHE A 467 -18.84 -27.41 22.29
CA PHE A 467 -19.65 -27.44 21.08
C PHE A 467 -20.92 -26.62 21.32
N HIS A 468 -20.85 -25.32 21.07
CA HIS A 468 -21.99 -24.41 21.18
C HIS A 468 -21.85 -23.26 20.19
N TYR A 469 -22.95 -22.54 19.94
CA TYR A 469 -22.90 -21.36 19.07
C TYR A 469 -22.27 -20.17 19.78
N HIS A 470 -21.38 -19.46 19.10
CA HIS A 470 -20.70 -18.29 19.64
C HIS A 470 -21.27 -17.00 19.02
N THR A 471 -21.84 -16.12 19.87
CA THR A 471 -22.07 -14.72 19.48
C THR A 471 -20.77 -14.09 19.00
N TYR A 472 -20.85 -12.98 18.27
CA TYR A 472 -19.70 -12.25 17.76
C TYR A 472 -18.71 -11.91 18.88
N LEU A 473 -19.18 -11.44 20.04
CA LEU A 473 -18.29 -11.13 21.16
C LEU A 473 -17.59 -12.37 21.71
N GLN A 474 -18.31 -13.47 21.89
CA GLN A 474 -17.75 -14.74 22.36
C GLN A 474 -16.73 -15.32 21.35
N LEU A 475 -17.04 -15.25 20.05
CA LEU A 475 -16.14 -15.67 18.98
C LEU A 475 -14.85 -14.86 19.02
N VAL A 476 -14.95 -13.52 19.14
CA VAL A 476 -13.78 -12.63 19.22
C VAL A 476 -12.94 -12.93 20.45
N ASP A 477 -13.57 -13.12 21.61
CA ASP A 477 -12.89 -13.46 22.85
C ASP A 477 -12.16 -14.81 22.72
N GLN A 478 -12.78 -15.80 22.07
CA GLN A 478 -12.17 -17.11 21.86
C GLN A 478 -10.99 -17.04 20.88
N LEU A 479 -11.10 -16.31 19.77
CA LEU A 479 -9.99 -16.09 18.84
C LEU A 479 -8.81 -15.39 19.51
N LYS A 480 -9.08 -14.35 20.30
CA LYS A 480 -8.04 -13.65 21.08
C LYS A 480 -7.42 -14.56 22.13
N LEU A 481 -8.21 -15.41 22.78
CA LEU A 481 -7.72 -16.38 23.76
C LEU A 481 -6.79 -17.40 23.11
N LEU A 482 -7.19 -17.99 21.99
CA LEU A 482 -6.38 -18.95 21.23
C LEU A 482 -5.08 -18.30 20.76
N ASN A 483 -5.16 -17.10 20.18
CA ASN A 483 -3.98 -16.36 19.73
C ASN A 483 -3.00 -16.06 20.87
N LYS A 484 -3.53 -15.70 22.05
CA LYS A 484 -2.73 -15.46 23.25
C LYS A 484 -2.12 -16.75 23.82
N LYS A 485 -2.81 -17.88 23.68
CA LYS A 485 -2.38 -19.17 24.22
C LYS A 485 -1.31 -19.84 23.33
N TYR A 486 -1.37 -19.63 22.02
CA TYR A 486 -0.47 -20.25 21.04
C TYR A 486 0.28 -19.21 20.18
N PRO A 487 0.88 -18.17 20.76
CA PRO A 487 1.40 -17.01 20.03
C PRO A 487 2.55 -17.34 19.07
N ASN A 488 3.21 -18.49 19.25
CA ASN A 488 4.31 -18.93 18.39
C ASN A 488 3.81 -19.50 17.06
N ILE A 489 2.55 -19.93 16.98
CA ILE A 489 1.98 -20.52 15.78
C ILE A 489 0.74 -19.81 15.26
N THR A 490 0.29 -18.75 15.94
CA THR A 490 -0.90 -18.01 15.55
C THR A 490 -0.65 -16.53 15.42
N SER A 491 -1.34 -15.89 14.49
CA SER A 491 -1.45 -14.43 14.40
C SER A 491 -2.88 -14.04 14.10
N LEU A 492 -3.41 -13.04 14.79
CA LEU A 492 -4.79 -12.59 14.67
C LEU A 492 -4.83 -11.16 14.13
N TYR A 493 -5.58 -10.94 13.05
CA TYR A 493 -5.76 -9.62 12.45
C TYR A 493 -7.18 -9.45 11.87
N THR A 494 -7.52 -8.22 11.48
CA THR A 494 -8.79 -7.88 10.80
C THR A 494 -8.52 -7.45 9.37
N ILE A 495 -9.39 -7.84 8.43
CA ILE A 495 -9.29 -7.42 7.02
C ILE A 495 -10.20 -6.25 6.67
N GLY A 496 -11.03 -5.81 7.60
CA GLY A 496 -12.04 -4.79 7.37
C GLY A 496 -13.15 -4.87 8.40
N LYS A 497 -14.27 -4.20 8.09
CA LYS A 497 -15.44 -4.20 8.96
C LYS A 497 -16.69 -4.54 8.17
N SER A 498 -17.65 -5.15 8.82
CA SER A 498 -19.01 -5.34 8.31
C SER A 498 -19.77 -4.00 8.25
N VAL A 499 -20.95 -4.02 7.65
CA VAL A 499 -21.88 -2.87 7.61
C VAL A 499 -22.16 -2.30 9.00
N GLN A 500 -22.35 -3.15 10.01
CA GLN A 500 -22.57 -2.76 11.40
C GLN A 500 -21.27 -2.59 12.20
N ASN A 501 -20.15 -2.34 11.53
CA ASN A 501 -18.87 -1.99 12.15
C ASN A 501 -18.26 -3.12 13.01
N ARG A 502 -18.60 -4.39 12.75
CA ARG A 502 -17.94 -5.56 13.35
C ARG A 502 -16.68 -5.90 12.56
N ASP A 503 -15.58 -6.21 13.25
CA ASP A 503 -14.32 -6.58 12.60
C ASP A 503 -14.44 -7.95 11.91
N LEU A 504 -13.87 -8.03 10.71
CA LEU A 504 -13.78 -9.27 9.93
C LEU A 504 -12.47 -9.97 10.28
N TRP A 505 -12.52 -10.80 11.33
CA TRP A 505 -11.36 -11.45 11.92
C TRP A 505 -10.84 -12.61 11.07
N VAL A 506 -9.52 -12.67 10.95
CA VAL A 506 -8.76 -13.77 10.38
C VAL A 506 -7.69 -14.19 11.37
N ILE A 507 -7.58 -15.49 11.63
CA ILE A 507 -6.45 -16.06 12.37
C ILE A 507 -5.58 -16.88 11.41
N VAL A 508 -4.27 -16.64 11.47
CA VAL A 508 -3.24 -17.43 10.78
C VAL A 508 -2.79 -18.53 11.70
N ILE A 509 -2.52 -19.70 11.14
CA ILE A 509 -1.86 -20.83 11.80
C ILE A 509 -0.70 -21.29 10.90
N SER A 510 0.53 -21.14 11.40
CA SER A 510 1.80 -21.52 10.76
C SER A 510 2.89 -21.46 11.83
N ASP A 511 4.01 -22.17 11.68
CA ASP A 511 5.17 -21.96 12.56
C ASP A 511 5.86 -20.61 12.36
N GLN A 512 5.54 -19.89 11.27
CA GLN A 512 5.90 -18.49 11.02
C GLN A 512 4.65 -17.63 10.70
N PRO A 513 3.75 -17.42 11.69
CA PRO A 513 2.40 -16.90 11.42
C PRO A 513 2.35 -15.45 10.93
N LEU A 514 3.45 -14.70 11.05
CA LEU A 514 3.53 -13.28 10.69
C LEU A 514 4.04 -13.00 9.27
N ILE A 515 4.62 -14.00 8.58
CA ILE A 515 5.21 -13.83 7.25
C ILE A 515 4.88 -14.98 6.33
N HIS A 516 4.88 -14.66 5.04
CA HIS A 516 5.03 -15.64 3.99
C HIS A 516 6.48 -16.16 3.96
N GLU A 517 6.67 -17.48 4.06
CA GLU A 517 7.97 -18.11 3.80
C GLU A 517 8.09 -18.51 2.32
N PRO A 518 9.18 -18.16 1.60
CA PRO A 518 9.33 -18.50 0.19
C PRO A 518 9.20 -20.01 -0.07
N GLY A 519 8.28 -20.39 -0.96
CA GLY A 519 7.98 -21.79 -1.30
C GLY A 519 7.02 -22.50 -0.34
N GLU A 520 6.56 -21.83 0.72
CA GLU A 520 5.44 -22.23 1.57
C GLU A 520 4.11 -21.74 0.98
N PRO A 521 3.18 -22.62 0.58
CA PRO A 521 1.90 -22.19 0.04
C PRO A 521 1.03 -21.50 1.10
N GLU A 522 0.26 -20.50 0.66
CA GLU A 522 -0.80 -19.88 1.46
C GLU A 522 -2.14 -20.58 1.17
N PHE A 523 -2.86 -20.93 2.22
CA PHE A 523 -4.18 -21.57 2.16
C PHE A 523 -5.22 -20.72 2.91
N LYS A 524 -6.48 -20.67 2.44
CA LYS A 524 -7.57 -20.07 3.24
C LYS A 524 -8.84 -20.91 3.38
N TYR A 525 -9.42 -20.88 4.57
CA TYR A 525 -10.82 -21.26 4.82
C TYR A 525 -11.65 -20.01 5.15
N ILE A 526 -12.86 -19.96 4.57
CA ILE A 526 -13.87 -18.94 4.84
C ILE A 526 -15.16 -19.66 5.23
N ALA A 527 -15.91 -19.12 6.19
CA ALA A 527 -17.25 -19.62 6.50
C ALA A 527 -18.23 -18.48 6.79
N ASN A 528 -19.51 -18.86 6.84
CA ASN A 528 -20.60 -18.02 7.32
C ASN A 528 -20.67 -16.71 6.54
N MET A 529 -20.48 -16.78 5.22
CA MET A 529 -20.79 -15.68 4.30
C MET A 529 -22.30 -15.44 4.20
N HIS A 530 -23.09 -16.51 4.39
CA HIS A 530 -24.49 -16.39 4.77
C HIS A 530 -24.60 -16.58 6.28
N GLY A 531 -25.21 -15.62 6.96
CA GLY A 531 -25.26 -15.61 8.42
C GLY A 531 -26.05 -16.77 9.02
N ASP A 532 -27.06 -17.28 8.30
CA ASP A 532 -27.90 -18.43 8.69
C ASP A 532 -27.23 -19.80 8.49
N GLU A 533 -26.12 -19.85 7.75
CA GLU A 533 -25.33 -21.06 7.48
C GLU A 533 -24.22 -21.18 8.54
N SER A 534 -24.63 -21.54 9.76
CA SER A 534 -23.82 -21.41 10.97
C SER A 534 -22.86 -22.56 11.25
N VAL A 535 -23.06 -23.74 10.63
CA VAL A 535 -22.20 -24.91 10.86
C VAL A 535 -20.74 -24.61 10.51
N GLY A 536 -20.48 -24.00 9.36
CA GLY A 536 -19.11 -23.67 8.93
C GLY A 536 -18.39 -22.74 9.91
N ARG A 537 -19.11 -21.78 10.51
CA ARG A 537 -18.59 -20.86 11.53
C ARG A 537 -18.00 -21.65 12.71
N GLU A 538 -18.82 -22.51 13.31
CA GLU A 538 -18.40 -23.24 14.51
C GLU A 538 -17.34 -24.30 14.18
N LEU A 539 -17.44 -24.97 13.02
CA LEU A 539 -16.40 -25.91 12.57
C LEU A 539 -15.04 -25.25 12.40
N LEU A 540 -14.96 -24.04 11.85
CA LEU A 540 -13.68 -23.34 11.69
C LEU A 540 -13.12 -22.89 13.04
N LEU A 541 -13.95 -22.45 13.99
CA LEU A 541 -13.49 -22.14 15.35
C LEU A 541 -12.93 -23.37 16.06
N LEU A 542 -13.62 -24.52 15.95
CA LEU A 542 -13.16 -25.81 16.46
C LEU A 542 -11.88 -26.27 15.76
N PHE A 543 -11.77 -26.06 14.45
CA PHE A 543 -10.60 -26.43 13.67
C PHE A 543 -9.36 -25.63 14.06
N ILE A 544 -9.50 -24.33 14.38
CA ILE A 544 -8.41 -23.52 14.93
C ILE A 544 -7.91 -24.11 16.24
N GLU A 545 -8.80 -24.39 17.20
CA GLU A 545 -8.42 -25.02 18.46
C GLU A 545 -7.76 -26.38 18.23
N TYR A 546 -8.33 -27.19 17.34
CA TYR A 546 -7.86 -28.53 16.99
C TYR A 546 -6.44 -28.53 16.42
N LEU A 547 -6.14 -27.63 15.48
CA LEU A 547 -4.80 -27.45 14.94
C LEU A 547 -3.81 -27.03 16.04
N CYS A 548 -4.20 -26.08 16.88
CA CYS A 548 -3.35 -25.57 17.96
C CYS A 548 -3.02 -26.62 19.03
N ILE A 549 -4.02 -27.37 19.51
CA ILE A 549 -3.81 -28.39 20.56
C ILE A 549 -3.02 -29.60 20.05
N ASN A 550 -3.09 -29.89 18.75
CA ASN A 550 -2.40 -31.02 18.15
C ASN A 550 -1.01 -30.67 17.58
N TYR A 551 -0.66 -29.39 17.48
CA TYR A 551 0.68 -28.96 17.11
C TYR A 551 1.71 -29.46 18.13
N GLN A 552 2.76 -30.13 17.64
CA GLN A 552 3.78 -30.87 18.40
C GLN A 552 3.27 -32.09 19.18
N HIS A 553 1.98 -32.41 19.11
CA HIS A 553 1.40 -33.63 19.65
C HIS A 553 1.26 -34.71 18.56
N ASN A 554 0.81 -34.32 17.37
CA ASN A 554 0.59 -35.21 16.24
C ASN A 554 1.48 -34.83 15.05
N ASP A 555 2.23 -35.80 14.54
CA ASP A 555 3.23 -35.60 13.48
C ASP A 555 2.62 -35.04 12.17
N TYR A 556 1.41 -35.47 11.81
CA TYR A 556 0.74 -34.96 10.61
C TYR A 556 0.32 -33.49 10.76
N VAL A 557 -0.31 -33.13 11.90
CA VAL A 557 -0.72 -31.74 12.17
C VAL A 557 0.50 -30.83 12.30
N THR A 558 1.57 -31.28 12.97
CA THR A 558 2.84 -30.53 13.03
C THR A 558 3.40 -30.27 11.63
N ARG A 559 3.55 -31.32 10.81
CA ARG A 559 4.07 -31.15 9.44
C ARG A 559 3.18 -30.27 8.57
N LEU A 560 1.87 -30.30 8.79
CA LEU A 560 0.94 -29.41 8.10
C LEU A 560 1.25 -27.95 8.48
N ILE A 561 1.22 -27.61 9.78
CA ILE A 561 1.46 -26.25 10.28
C ILE A 561 2.88 -25.74 9.95
N ASP A 562 3.87 -26.64 9.92
CA ASP A 562 5.25 -26.30 9.58
C ASP A 562 5.46 -26.04 8.07
N ASN A 563 4.49 -26.28 7.20
CA ASN A 563 4.72 -26.21 5.76
C ASN A 563 3.59 -25.58 4.95
N VAL A 564 2.50 -25.16 5.58
CA VAL A 564 1.46 -24.35 4.94
C VAL A 564 1.08 -23.23 5.89
N ARG A 565 0.91 -22.04 5.32
CA ARG A 565 0.38 -20.90 6.05
C ARG A 565 -1.13 -20.85 5.90
N ILE A 566 -1.82 -21.26 6.97
CA ILE A 566 -3.28 -21.47 6.97
C ILE A 566 -3.95 -20.22 7.51
N HIS A 567 -4.75 -19.55 6.70
CA HIS A 567 -5.59 -18.44 7.12
C HIS A 567 -7.04 -18.88 7.30
N ILE A 568 -7.66 -18.54 8.43
CA ILE A 568 -9.03 -18.96 8.74
C ILE A 568 -9.88 -17.73 9.06
N MET A 569 -10.85 -17.44 8.20
CA MET A 569 -11.94 -16.50 8.43
C MET A 569 -13.17 -17.26 8.93
N VAL A 570 -13.44 -17.14 10.23
CA VAL A 570 -14.55 -17.88 10.88
C VAL A 570 -15.92 -17.34 10.45
N SER A 571 -16.02 -16.05 10.15
CA SER A 571 -17.29 -15.39 9.83
C SER A 571 -17.11 -14.23 8.87
N MET A 572 -17.45 -14.43 7.60
CA MET A 572 -17.49 -13.34 6.62
C MET A 572 -18.70 -12.41 6.82
N ASN A 573 -19.86 -12.93 7.28
CA ASN A 573 -21.07 -12.15 7.54
C ASN A 573 -21.47 -12.21 9.04
N PRO A 574 -20.71 -11.55 9.93
CA PRO A 574 -21.03 -11.54 11.35
C PRO A 574 -22.35 -10.81 11.66
N ASP A 575 -22.79 -9.90 10.77
CA ASP A 575 -24.04 -9.16 10.95
C ASP A 575 -25.27 -10.04 10.73
N GLY A 576 -25.27 -10.82 9.65
CA GLY A 576 -26.31 -11.79 9.35
C GLY A 576 -26.43 -12.86 10.43
N PHE A 577 -25.30 -13.36 10.94
CA PHE A 577 -25.30 -14.35 12.03
C PHE A 577 -25.95 -13.80 13.30
N GLU A 578 -25.61 -12.58 13.71
CA GLU A 578 -26.20 -11.95 14.90
C GLU A 578 -27.70 -11.68 14.71
N ALA A 579 -28.13 -11.36 13.49
CA ALA A 579 -29.55 -11.18 13.18
C ALA A 579 -30.34 -12.48 13.34
N GLU A 580 -29.75 -13.62 12.93
CA GLU A 580 -30.35 -14.95 13.12
C GLU A 580 -30.32 -15.37 14.60
N TYR A 581 -29.16 -15.30 15.25
CA TYR A 581 -28.95 -15.73 16.64
C TYR A 581 -29.92 -15.05 17.62
N ASN A 582 -30.10 -13.73 17.53
CA ASN A 582 -30.92 -12.96 18.47
C ASN A 582 -32.44 -13.24 18.34
N GLN A 583 -32.87 -13.87 17.25
CA GLN A 583 -34.29 -14.10 16.97
C GLN A 583 -34.62 -15.59 16.86
N HIS A 584 -33.63 -16.45 17.06
CA HIS A 584 -33.80 -17.88 17.07
C HIS A 584 -34.54 -18.30 18.36
N ASP A 585 -35.80 -18.69 18.21
CA ASP A 585 -36.57 -19.29 19.31
C ASP A 585 -36.17 -20.78 19.42
N PHE A 586 -35.20 -21.09 20.28
CA PHE A 586 -34.72 -22.45 20.54
C PHE A 586 -35.81 -23.39 21.11
N VAL A 587 -36.99 -22.88 21.44
CA VAL A 587 -38.11 -23.62 22.04
C VAL A 587 -39.23 -23.89 21.03
N ASN A 588 -39.33 -23.12 19.93
CA ASN A 588 -40.45 -23.21 18.99
C ASN A 588 -40.00 -23.11 17.52
N THR A 589 -39.74 -24.27 16.91
CA THR A 589 -39.26 -24.41 15.52
C THR A 589 -40.24 -23.94 14.46
N ASP A 590 -41.52 -23.74 14.80
CA ASP A 590 -42.58 -23.35 13.85
C ASP A 590 -42.56 -21.85 13.46
N LYS A 591 -41.65 -21.06 14.06
CA LYS A 591 -41.43 -19.64 13.74
C LYS A 591 -40.24 -19.37 12.82
N TYR A 592 -39.59 -20.40 12.27
CA TYR A 592 -38.48 -20.25 11.33
C TYR A 592 -38.91 -19.41 10.12
N VAL A 593 -38.33 -18.22 9.97
CA VAL A 593 -38.51 -17.38 8.78
C VAL A 593 -37.39 -17.75 7.82
N LYS A 594 -37.75 -18.40 6.72
CA LYS A 594 -36.80 -18.81 5.68
C LYS A 594 -35.92 -17.64 5.23
N ASP A 595 -34.61 -17.89 5.14
CA ASP A 595 -33.57 -16.96 4.65
C ASP A 595 -33.35 -15.70 5.51
N LYS A 596 -33.83 -15.71 6.76
CA LYS A 596 -33.51 -14.66 7.74
C LYS A 596 -32.06 -14.82 8.21
N GLY A 597 -31.31 -13.71 8.27
CA GLY A 597 -29.87 -13.72 8.59
C GLY A 597 -28.95 -14.21 7.47
N ARG A 598 -29.49 -14.72 6.35
CA ARG A 598 -28.71 -15.05 5.16
C ARG A 598 -27.95 -13.84 4.60
N PRO A 599 -28.60 -12.72 4.22
CA PRO A 599 -27.89 -11.57 3.68
C PRO A 599 -27.12 -10.82 4.77
N ASN A 600 -26.29 -9.85 4.38
CA ASN A 600 -25.65 -8.94 5.33
C ASN A 600 -26.65 -7.87 5.86
N ALA A 601 -26.17 -6.90 6.65
CA ALA A 601 -27.07 -5.91 7.27
C ALA A 601 -27.77 -4.96 6.28
N ASN A 602 -27.24 -4.79 5.07
CA ASN A 602 -27.90 -4.06 3.98
C ASN A 602 -28.88 -4.94 3.18
N ASN A 603 -29.11 -6.17 3.63
CA ASN A 603 -29.98 -7.15 2.99
C ASN A 603 -29.47 -7.57 1.59
N ILE A 604 -28.15 -7.59 1.40
CA ILE A 604 -27.48 -8.09 0.19
C ILE A 604 -26.92 -9.50 0.43
N ASP A 605 -27.14 -10.40 -0.54
CA ASP A 605 -26.51 -11.73 -0.55
C ASP A 605 -25.05 -11.59 -0.99
N LEU A 606 -24.12 -11.74 -0.05
CA LEU A 606 -22.69 -11.57 -0.31
C LEU A 606 -22.16 -12.53 -1.39
N ASN A 607 -22.78 -13.69 -1.58
CA ASN A 607 -22.39 -14.65 -2.62
C ASN A 607 -23.07 -14.36 -3.98
N ARG A 608 -23.66 -13.17 -4.15
CA ARG A 608 -24.15 -12.63 -5.43
C ARG A 608 -23.58 -11.24 -5.73
N ASP A 609 -22.74 -10.74 -4.83
CA ASP A 609 -22.23 -9.38 -4.85
C ASP A 609 -20.83 -9.30 -5.47
N PHE A 610 -20.09 -10.42 -5.55
CA PHE A 610 -18.81 -10.41 -6.25
C PHE A 610 -18.97 -10.07 -7.73
N PRO A 611 -17.93 -9.48 -8.33
CA PRO A 611 -17.85 -9.30 -9.77
C PRO A 611 -18.16 -10.56 -10.58
N SER A 612 -19.20 -10.48 -11.40
CA SER A 612 -19.59 -11.56 -12.29
C SER A 612 -18.50 -11.82 -13.34
N ILE A 613 -18.21 -13.09 -13.61
CA ILE A 613 -17.29 -13.49 -14.68
C ILE A 613 -18.03 -13.58 -16.03
N ASN A 614 -17.41 -13.07 -17.10
CA ASN A 614 -17.92 -13.24 -18.46
C ASN A 614 -17.16 -14.39 -19.16
N LEU A 615 -17.79 -15.56 -19.23
CA LEU A 615 -17.17 -16.75 -19.83
C LEU A 615 -16.82 -16.58 -21.31
N ASN A 616 -17.53 -15.73 -22.06
CA ASN A 616 -17.18 -15.49 -23.47
C ASN A 616 -15.89 -14.69 -23.60
N GLU A 617 -15.63 -13.75 -22.68
CA GLU A 617 -14.39 -12.97 -22.65
C GLU A 617 -13.22 -13.81 -22.11
N ILE A 618 -13.46 -14.62 -21.07
CA ILE A 618 -12.44 -15.51 -20.49
C ILE A 618 -12.03 -16.60 -21.49
N ASN A 619 -12.97 -17.17 -22.24
CA ASN A 619 -12.67 -18.19 -23.25
C ASN A 619 -12.03 -17.64 -24.54
N GLN A 620 -12.14 -16.33 -24.81
CA GLN A 620 -11.48 -15.68 -25.96
C GLN A 620 -10.08 -15.13 -25.63
N GLN A 621 -9.77 -14.94 -24.34
CA GLN A 621 -8.43 -14.56 -23.89
C GLN A 621 -7.56 -15.83 -23.78
N SER A 622 -6.53 -15.94 -24.63
CA SER A 622 -5.49 -16.99 -24.55
C SER A 622 -4.55 -16.85 -23.34
N ASN A 623 -4.91 -16.00 -22.37
CA ASN A 623 -4.13 -15.67 -21.17
C ASN A 623 -5.01 -15.85 -19.92
N GLY A 624 -5.54 -17.06 -19.70
CA GLY A 624 -6.28 -17.39 -18.47
C GLY A 624 -5.43 -17.15 -17.21
N ALA A 625 -6.10 -16.87 -16.08
CA ALA A 625 -5.63 -16.11 -14.91
C ALA A 625 -5.14 -14.71 -15.28
N VAL A 626 -5.82 -13.68 -14.76
CA VAL A 626 -5.29 -12.32 -14.83
C VAL A 626 -3.96 -12.34 -14.11
N VAL A 627 -2.88 -12.10 -14.85
CA VAL A 627 -1.54 -11.87 -14.31
C VAL A 627 -1.69 -11.02 -13.04
N VAL A 628 -1.21 -11.48 -11.88
CA VAL A 628 -0.97 -10.58 -10.74
C VAL A 628 0.23 -9.70 -11.09
N ASN A 629 0.00 -8.80 -12.04
CA ASN A 629 0.78 -7.59 -12.27
C ASN A 629 -0.14 -6.41 -11.89
N LYS A 630 0.33 -5.17 -12.01
CA LYS A 630 -0.49 -3.98 -11.76
C LYS A 630 -1.87 -3.97 -12.50
N GLN A 631 -2.13 -4.86 -13.46
CA GLN A 631 -3.40 -5.02 -14.17
C GLN A 631 -4.48 -5.81 -13.40
N THR A 632 -4.16 -6.63 -12.38
CA THR A 632 -5.21 -7.18 -11.48
C THR A 632 -5.77 -6.09 -10.58
N GLN A 633 -4.92 -5.25 -9.96
CA GLN A 633 -5.34 -4.08 -9.16
C GLN A 633 -6.35 -3.22 -9.94
N ASN A 634 -5.96 -2.87 -11.16
CA ASN A 634 -6.76 -2.05 -12.06
C ASN A 634 -8.05 -2.77 -12.57
N ARG A 635 -8.13 -4.12 -12.55
CA ARG A 635 -9.38 -4.85 -12.87
C ARG A 635 -10.41 -4.71 -11.73
N PHE A 636 -9.95 -4.50 -10.50
CA PHE A 636 -10.80 -4.29 -9.31
C PHE A 636 -11.37 -2.88 -9.24
N ASP A 637 -10.61 -1.86 -9.64
CA ASP A 637 -11.06 -0.47 -9.68
C ASP A 637 -12.25 -0.27 -10.65
N LYS A 638 -12.32 -1.12 -11.68
CA LYS A 638 -13.43 -1.19 -12.64
C LYS A 638 -14.64 -1.96 -12.12
N LEU A 639 -14.43 -2.84 -11.15
CA LEU A 639 -15.42 -3.73 -10.53
C LEU A 639 -16.06 -3.14 -9.26
N ASP A 640 -15.38 -2.17 -8.63
CA ASP A 640 -15.88 -1.31 -7.54
C ASP A 640 -16.93 -0.27 -8.03
N SER A 641 -17.23 -0.27 -9.34
CA SER A 641 -18.31 0.52 -9.96
C SER A 641 -19.72 -0.01 -9.66
N LYS A 642 -19.82 -1.19 -9.04
CA LYS A 642 -21.03 -1.72 -8.40
C LYS A 642 -20.94 -1.41 -6.91
N HIS A 643 -22.05 -1.08 -6.26
CA HIS A 643 -22.12 -0.94 -4.79
C HIS A 643 -21.77 -2.29 -4.13
N LEU A 644 -20.48 -2.57 -3.94
CA LEU A 644 -19.99 -3.77 -3.26
C LEU A 644 -20.15 -3.58 -1.76
N GLU A 645 -20.63 -4.61 -1.09
CA GLU A 645 -20.72 -4.63 0.35
C GLU A 645 -19.33 -4.61 0.99
N PRO A 646 -19.18 -3.98 2.17
CA PRO A 646 -17.87 -3.80 2.79
C PRO A 646 -17.20 -5.15 3.12
N GLU A 647 -17.97 -6.20 3.39
CA GLU A 647 -17.46 -7.56 3.58
C GLU A 647 -16.83 -8.13 2.31
N VAL A 648 -17.48 -7.95 1.15
CA VAL A 648 -17.01 -8.44 -0.15
C VAL A 648 -15.74 -7.70 -0.55
N ARG A 649 -15.72 -6.37 -0.45
CA ARG A 649 -14.52 -5.56 -0.73
C ARG A 649 -13.34 -5.93 0.16
N ALA A 650 -13.57 -6.21 1.45
CA ALA A 650 -12.53 -6.65 2.36
C ALA A 650 -11.94 -8.01 1.94
N VAL A 651 -12.78 -8.99 1.62
CA VAL A 651 -12.33 -10.34 1.19
C VAL A 651 -11.61 -10.29 -0.17
N MET A 652 -12.09 -9.46 -1.10
CA MET A 652 -11.42 -9.25 -2.39
C MET A 652 -10.00 -8.71 -2.18
N HIS A 653 -9.86 -7.60 -1.44
CA HIS A 653 -8.55 -7.02 -1.13
C HIS A 653 -7.63 -8.03 -0.44
N TRP A 654 -8.16 -8.75 0.55
CA TRP A 654 -7.41 -9.78 1.27
C TRP A 654 -6.90 -10.89 0.34
N SER A 655 -7.73 -11.36 -0.60
CA SER A 655 -7.39 -12.45 -1.52
C SER A 655 -6.35 -12.07 -2.58
N ILE A 656 -6.13 -10.77 -2.81
CA ILE A 656 -5.12 -10.26 -3.76
C ILE A 656 -3.76 -10.05 -3.07
N VAL A 657 -3.78 -9.65 -1.79
CA VAL A 657 -2.56 -9.29 -1.06
C VAL A 657 -1.72 -10.51 -0.70
N TYR A 658 -2.34 -11.66 -0.46
CA TYR A 658 -1.64 -12.91 -0.18
C TYR A 658 -1.68 -13.85 -1.40
N PRO A 659 -0.61 -14.63 -1.65
CA PRO A 659 -0.56 -15.58 -2.75
C PRO A 659 -1.34 -16.87 -2.43
N PHE A 660 -2.64 -16.76 -2.14
CA PHE A 660 -3.48 -17.93 -1.88
C PHE A 660 -3.46 -18.90 -3.07
N VAL A 661 -3.22 -20.17 -2.77
CA VAL A 661 -3.09 -21.25 -3.75
C VAL A 661 -4.37 -22.09 -3.82
N LEU A 662 -4.91 -22.42 -2.65
CA LEU A 662 -6.09 -23.25 -2.49
C LEU A 662 -6.97 -22.67 -1.39
N SER A 663 -8.27 -22.70 -1.61
CA SER A 663 -9.23 -22.30 -0.60
C SER A 663 -10.54 -23.06 -0.67
N ALA A 664 -11.29 -22.95 0.43
CA ALA A 664 -12.67 -23.38 0.44
C ALA A 664 -13.54 -22.46 1.28
N ASN A 665 -14.77 -22.30 0.81
CA ASN A 665 -15.79 -21.50 1.45
C ASN A 665 -16.93 -22.41 1.92
N LEU A 666 -17.24 -22.37 3.22
CA LEU A 666 -18.14 -23.30 3.89
C LEU A 666 -19.57 -22.76 3.96
N HIS A 667 -20.51 -23.58 3.50
CA HIS A 667 -21.93 -23.30 3.36
C HIS A 667 -22.81 -24.34 4.06
N GLY A 668 -24.11 -24.07 4.10
CA GLY A 668 -25.14 -25.01 4.52
C GLY A 668 -26.41 -24.92 3.67
N GLY A 669 -27.15 -26.02 3.61
CA GLY A 669 -28.37 -26.17 2.81
C GLY A 669 -28.34 -27.36 1.86
N ALA A 670 -27.16 -27.94 1.63
CA ALA A 670 -26.97 -29.23 0.96
C ALA A 670 -25.83 -30.01 1.61
N LEU A 671 -25.55 -31.21 1.11
CA LEU A 671 -24.34 -31.97 1.48
C LEU A 671 -23.63 -32.38 0.19
N VAL A 672 -22.69 -31.54 -0.25
CA VAL A 672 -21.97 -31.67 -1.53
C VAL A 672 -20.76 -30.74 -1.56
N VAL A 673 -19.74 -31.10 -2.33
CA VAL A 673 -18.69 -30.18 -2.74
C VAL A 673 -19.00 -29.61 -4.11
N ASN A 674 -19.24 -28.31 -4.16
CA ASN A 674 -19.49 -27.53 -5.36
C ASN A 674 -18.16 -26.96 -5.92
N TYR A 675 -17.95 -27.06 -7.23
CA TYR A 675 -16.75 -26.53 -7.89
C TYR A 675 -17.05 -25.72 -9.16
N PRO A 676 -16.13 -24.83 -9.57
CA PRO A 676 -16.29 -23.98 -10.73
C PRO A 676 -16.59 -24.71 -12.06
N TYR A 677 -17.19 -24.03 -13.04
CA TYR A 677 -17.81 -22.71 -12.89
C TYR A 677 -19.23 -22.80 -12.29
N ASP A 678 -19.57 -21.78 -11.52
CA ASP A 678 -20.91 -21.52 -10.98
C ASP A 678 -21.86 -20.88 -12.01
N VAL A 679 -21.33 -20.31 -13.09
CA VAL A 679 -22.10 -19.80 -14.24
C VAL A 679 -21.84 -20.60 -15.51
N ASN A 680 -22.76 -20.51 -16.49
CA ASN A 680 -22.54 -21.00 -17.85
C ASN A 680 -22.94 -19.96 -18.90
N VAL A 681 -22.47 -20.14 -20.14
CA VAL A 681 -22.66 -19.17 -21.24
C VAL A 681 -24.12 -18.89 -21.58
N VAL A 682 -25.04 -19.78 -21.22
CA VAL A 682 -26.49 -19.62 -21.44
C VAL A 682 -27.23 -19.16 -20.18
N TYR A 683 -26.52 -18.93 -19.07
CA TYR A 683 -27.05 -18.57 -17.75
C TYR A 683 -28.27 -19.42 -17.33
N LYS A 684 -28.17 -20.75 -17.48
CA LYS A 684 -29.27 -21.69 -17.20
C LYS A 684 -28.85 -22.87 -16.33
N ASN A 685 -29.60 -23.15 -15.27
CA ASN A 685 -29.38 -24.32 -14.38
C ASN A 685 -29.38 -25.64 -15.15
N GLY A 686 -28.73 -26.67 -14.60
CA GLY A 686 -28.72 -28.02 -15.18
C GLY A 686 -27.74 -28.21 -16.35
N ASN A 687 -26.93 -27.20 -16.64
CA ASN A 687 -25.95 -27.21 -17.72
C ASN A 687 -24.55 -27.03 -17.14
N SER A 688 -23.73 -28.07 -17.25
CA SER A 688 -22.35 -28.03 -16.77
C SER A 688 -21.49 -27.00 -17.52
N SER A 689 -20.59 -26.36 -16.77
CA SER A 689 -19.65 -25.35 -17.26
C SER A 689 -18.24 -25.67 -16.77
N LYS A 690 -17.45 -26.31 -17.63
CA LYS A 690 -16.10 -26.76 -17.29
C LYS A 690 -15.13 -25.59 -17.27
N THR A 691 -14.25 -25.56 -16.27
CA THR A 691 -13.07 -24.70 -16.30
C THR A 691 -11.95 -25.33 -17.13
N PRO A 692 -10.91 -24.57 -17.52
CA PRO A 692 -9.67 -25.15 -18.04
C PRO A 692 -9.02 -26.17 -17.09
N ASP A 693 -9.24 -26.03 -15.77
CA ASP A 693 -8.73 -26.90 -14.71
C ASP A 693 -9.78 -27.91 -14.17
N ASP A 694 -10.79 -28.29 -14.97
CA ASP A 694 -11.92 -29.14 -14.55
C ASP A 694 -11.48 -30.46 -13.89
N ASP A 695 -10.43 -31.10 -14.42
CA ASP A 695 -9.90 -32.35 -13.84
C ASP A 695 -9.23 -32.10 -12.47
N THR A 696 -8.55 -30.97 -12.31
CA THR A 696 -7.93 -30.56 -11.05
C THR A 696 -9.02 -30.24 -10.02
N PHE A 697 -10.06 -29.49 -10.38
CA PHE A 697 -11.18 -29.21 -9.47
C PHE A 697 -11.93 -30.47 -9.06
N GLN A 698 -12.22 -31.38 -9.99
CA GLN A 698 -12.83 -32.66 -9.63
C GLN A 698 -11.98 -33.48 -8.66
N MET A 699 -10.64 -33.46 -8.81
CA MET A 699 -9.73 -34.11 -7.86
C MET A 699 -9.83 -33.46 -6.47
N LEU A 700 -9.72 -32.13 -6.40
CA LEU A 700 -9.80 -31.36 -5.17
C LEU A 700 -11.14 -31.59 -4.44
N SER A 701 -12.27 -31.54 -5.17
CA SER A 701 -13.60 -31.74 -4.62
C SER A 701 -13.81 -33.16 -4.10
N ARG A 702 -13.31 -34.17 -4.82
CA ARG A 702 -13.39 -35.57 -4.38
C ARG A 702 -12.53 -35.83 -3.15
N ALA A 703 -11.40 -35.14 -2.98
CA ALA A 703 -10.56 -35.30 -1.79
C ALA A 703 -11.34 -34.98 -0.51
N TYR A 704 -12.13 -33.89 -0.51
CA TYR A 704 -13.01 -33.56 0.62
C TYR A 704 -14.19 -34.55 0.72
N SER A 705 -14.91 -34.80 -0.39
CA SER A 705 -16.12 -35.63 -0.35
C SER A 705 -15.85 -37.07 0.09
N GLN A 706 -14.72 -37.66 -0.32
CA GLN A 706 -14.28 -39.01 0.06
C GLN A 706 -13.78 -39.09 1.51
N ALA A 707 -13.17 -38.02 2.01
CA ALA A 707 -12.74 -37.94 3.40
C ALA A 707 -13.94 -37.80 4.37
N HIS A 708 -15.03 -37.17 3.91
CA HIS A 708 -16.29 -37.09 4.64
C HIS A 708 -17.02 -38.45 4.66
N PRO A 709 -17.56 -38.91 5.82
CA PRO A 709 -18.17 -40.24 5.97
C PRO A 709 -19.30 -40.56 4.98
N THR A 710 -20.20 -39.61 4.71
CA THR A 710 -21.42 -39.86 3.91
C THR A 710 -21.58 -38.99 2.67
N MET A 711 -20.72 -37.98 2.44
CA MET A 711 -20.90 -37.04 1.34
C MET A 711 -20.68 -37.72 0.00
N HIS A 712 -19.62 -38.53 -0.12
CA HIS A 712 -19.27 -39.28 -1.34
C HIS A 712 -20.35 -40.28 -1.78
N ASP A 713 -21.22 -40.75 -0.88
CA ASP A 713 -22.34 -41.62 -1.23
C ASP A 713 -23.33 -40.94 -2.19
N GLY A 714 -23.36 -39.61 -2.14
CA GLY A 714 -24.23 -38.80 -2.98
C GLY A 714 -25.72 -38.88 -2.62
N ASN A 715 -26.04 -39.54 -1.51
CA ASN A 715 -27.40 -39.75 -1.03
C ASN A 715 -27.69 -38.83 0.16
N SER A 716 -27.78 -37.52 -0.08
CA SER A 716 -28.18 -36.53 0.92
C SER A 716 -29.58 -35.96 0.61
N CYS A 717 -29.93 -34.80 1.18
CA CYS A 717 -31.19 -34.11 0.88
C CYS A 717 -31.37 -33.81 -0.62
N VAL A 718 -30.26 -33.69 -1.37
CA VAL A 718 -30.24 -33.61 -2.82
C VAL A 718 -29.22 -34.62 -3.34
N LYS A 719 -29.54 -35.32 -4.43
CA LYS A 719 -28.64 -36.37 -4.94
C LYS A 719 -27.51 -35.78 -5.78
N PHE A 720 -26.28 -36.02 -5.38
CA PHE A 720 -25.08 -35.59 -6.10
C PHE A 720 -24.13 -36.75 -6.28
N LYS A 721 -23.85 -37.14 -7.52
CA LYS A 721 -22.95 -38.28 -7.77
C LYS A 721 -21.57 -37.99 -7.17
N ASP A 722 -21.02 -38.98 -6.45
CA ASP A 722 -19.71 -38.93 -5.78
C ASP A 722 -19.58 -37.78 -4.73
N GLY A 723 -20.70 -37.20 -4.30
CA GLY A 723 -20.72 -36.07 -3.37
C GLY A 723 -20.16 -34.77 -3.92
N VAL A 724 -20.08 -34.63 -5.25
CA VAL A 724 -19.52 -33.44 -5.90
C VAL A 724 -20.45 -32.93 -7.01
N THR A 725 -20.40 -31.63 -7.29
CA THR A 725 -21.12 -31.03 -8.41
C THR A 725 -20.37 -29.85 -9.01
N ASN A 726 -20.42 -29.73 -10.33
CA ASN A 726 -20.13 -28.46 -10.99
C ASN A 726 -21.26 -27.47 -10.66
N GLY A 727 -20.94 -26.22 -10.32
CA GLY A 727 -21.93 -25.27 -9.81
C GLY A 727 -23.04 -24.96 -10.80
N ALA A 728 -22.69 -24.57 -12.02
CA ALA A 728 -23.67 -24.28 -13.07
C ALA A 728 -24.57 -25.48 -13.43
N ASN A 729 -24.05 -26.70 -13.26
CA ASN A 729 -24.84 -27.93 -13.43
C ASN A 729 -25.90 -28.10 -12.33
N TRP A 730 -25.62 -27.68 -11.10
CA TRP A 730 -26.60 -27.68 -10.03
C TRP A 730 -27.58 -26.52 -10.20
N TYR A 731 -27.09 -25.28 -10.03
CA TYR A 731 -27.83 -24.05 -10.33
C TYR A 731 -26.86 -22.88 -10.49
N ILE A 732 -27.29 -21.86 -11.25
CA ILE A 732 -26.44 -20.71 -11.56
C ILE A 732 -26.25 -19.82 -10.34
N VAL A 733 -24.99 -19.54 -10.02
CA VAL A 733 -24.59 -18.52 -9.05
C VAL A 733 -23.78 -17.45 -9.77
N ASN A 734 -24.45 -16.36 -10.13
CA ASN A 734 -23.79 -15.21 -10.74
C ASN A 734 -23.29 -14.24 -9.67
N GLY A 735 -22.03 -13.81 -9.79
CA GLY A 735 -21.39 -12.96 -8.78
C GLY A 735 -21.02 -13.68 -7.49
N GLY A 736 -20.66 -14.97 -7.60
CA GLY A 736 -20.16 -15.75 -6.47
C GLY A 736 -18.67 -15.55 -6.23
N MET A 737 -18.24 -15.77 -4.98
CA MET A 737 -16.85 -15.66 -4.55
C MET A 737 -15.94 -16.72 -5.19
N GLN A 738 -16.46 -17.94 -5.35
CA GLN A 738 -15.72 -19.11 -5.84
C GLN A 738 -15.12 -18.88 -7.23
N ASP A 739 -15.96 -18.53 -8.19
CA ASP A 739 -15.55 -18.24 -9.57
C ASP A 739 -14.65 -17.00 -9.66
N TRP A 740 -14.84 -16.03 -8.75
CA TRP A 740 -14.05 -14.82 -8.69
C TRP A 740 -12.60 -15.11 -8.28
N ASN A 741 -12.37 -15.93 -7.24
CA ASN A 741 -11.01 -16.32 -6.84
C ASN A 741 -10.25 -16.92 -8.02
N TYR A 742 -10.84 -17.93 -8.68
CA TYR A 742 -10.21 -18.60 -9.81
C TYR A 742 -9.96 -17.66 -11.01
N ALA A 743 -10.84 -16.69 -11.27
CA ALA A 743 -10.71 -15.80 -12.42
C ALA A 743 -9.70 -14.66 -12.21
N TYR A 744 -9.53 -14.19 -10.98
CA TYR A 744 -8.83 -12.93 -10.69
C TYR A 744 -7.60 -13.08 -9.77
N THR A 745 -7.35 -14.27 -9.21
CA THR A 745 -6.16 -14.57 -8.40
C THR A 745 -5.55 -15.92 -8.82
N ASN A 746 -4.55 -16.40 -8.08
CA ASN A 746 -4.01 -17.76 -8.26
C ASN A 746 -4.83 -18.83 -7.48
N ASP A 747 -5.85 -18.42 -6.73
CA ASP A 747 -6.53 -19.23 -5.73
C ASP A 747 -7.60 -20.14 -6.34
N PHE A 748 -7.47 -21.45 -6.11
CA PHE A 748 -8.45 -22.44 -6.57
C PHE A 748 -9.48 -22.64 -5.47
N GLU A 749 -10.54 -21.83 -5.45
CA GLU A 749 -11.60 -21.95 -4.44
C GLU A 749 -12.66 -23.00 -4.82
N ILE A 750 -13.12 -23.77 -3.83
CA ILE A 750 -14.33 -24.60 -3.93
C ILE A 750 -15.35 -24.23 -2.85
N THR A 751 -16.62 -24.51 -3.09
CA THR A 751 -17.70 -24.30 -2.12
C THR A 751 -18.10 -25.63 -1.48
N ILE A 752 -18.12 -25.70 -0.15
CA ILE A 752 -18.42 -26.93 0.58
C ILE A 752 -19.73 -26.75 1.34
N GLU A 753 -20.78 -27.46 0.90
CA GLU A 753 -22.06 -27.53 1.58
C GLU A 753 -22.00 -28.63 2.64
N LEU A 754 -21.99 -28.24 3.92
CA LEU A 754 -21.67 -29.12 5.04
C LEU A 754 -22.83 -29.97 5.55
N GLY A 755 -24.06 -29.61 5.19
CA GLY A 755 -25.26 -30.27 5.69
C GLY A 755 -26.56 -29.62 5.23
N CYS A 756 -27.61 -30.42 5.19
CA CYS A 756 -28.94 -30.01 4.74
C CYS A 756 -29.61 -28.98 5.66
N ILE A 757 -29.22 -28.95 6.94
CA ILE A 757 -29.77 -28.03 7.93
C ILE A 757 -28.75 -26.90 8.12
N LYS A 758 -29.12 -25.69 7.71
CA LYS A 758 -28.25 -24.51 7.76
C LYS A 758 -27.86 -24.13 9.19
N TYR A 759 -28.84 -24.17 10.10
CA TYR A 759 -28.71 -23.84 11.51
C TYR A 759 -29.25 -25.01 12.36
N PRO A 760 -28.45 -26.09 12.56
CA PRO A 760 -28.89 -27.26 13.32
C PRO A 760 -28.96 -26.99 14.82
N ALA A 761 -29.60 -27.90 15.56
CA ALA A 761 -29.60 -27.84 17.01
C ALA A 761 -28.16 -28.02 17.54
N GLU A 762 -27.86 -27.37 18.67
CA GLU A 762 -26.49 -27.28 19.22
C GLU A 762 -25.87 -28.66 19.47
N GLU A 763 -26.67 -29.63 19.94
CA GLU A 763 -26.24 -31.01 20.17
C GLU A 763 -25.75 -31.73 18.90
N GLN A 764 -26.10 -31.23 17.72
CA GLN A 764 -25.67 -31.81 16.44
C GLN A 764 -24.29 -31.31 16.01
N LEU A 765 -23.77 -30.21 16.56
CA LEU A 765 -22.46 -29.64 16.19
C LEU A 765 -21.32 -30.65 16.37
N GLN A 766 -21.36 -31.46 17.42
CA GLN A 766 -20.40 -32.53 17.66
C GLN A 766 -20.39 -33.57 16.52
N THR A 767 -21.55 -33.87 15.94
CA THR A 767 -21.67 -34.81 14.82
C THR A 767 -21.07 -34.19 13.56
N TYR A 768 -21.45 -32.95 13.24
CA TYR A 768 -20.85 -32.20 12.14
C TYR A 768 -19.33 -32.11 12.25
N TRP A 769 -18.80 -31.85 13.45
CA TRP A 769 -17.36 -31.84 13.70
C TRP A 769 -16.71 -33.20 13.40
N ASN A 770 -17.28 -34.28 13.90
CA ASN A 770 -16.75 -35.62 13.69
C ASN A 770 -16.76 -36.01 12.21
N ASP A 771 -17.78 -35.62 11.46
CA ASP A 771 -17.91 -35.90 10.04
C ASP A 771 -16.91 -35.10 9.19
N ASN A 772 -16.55 -33.88 9.61
CA ASN A 772 -15.80 -32.94 8.78
C ASN A 772 -14.32 -32.78 9.17
N LYS A 773 -13.90 -33.03 10.42
CA LYS A 773 -12.50 -32.77 10.87
C LYS A 773 -11.43 -33.44 10.01
N GLY A 774 -11.68 -34.69 9.59
CA GLY A 774 -10.79 -35.41 8.68
C GLY A 774 -10.77 -34.81 7.28
N ALA A 775 -11.93 -34.40 6.76
CA ALA A 775 -12.05 -33.79 5.43
C ALA A 775 -11.40 -32.40 5.38
N LEU A 776 -11.55 -31.59 6.44
CA LEU A 776 -10.85 -30.31 6.59
C LEU A 776 -9.33 -30.48 6.50
N LEU A 777 -8.76 -31.42 7.26
CA LEU A 777 -7.33 -31.75 7.20
C LEU A 777 -6.86 -32.23 5.81
N VAL A 778 -7.63 -33.11 5.17
CA VAL A 778 -7.30 -33.65 3.84
C VAL A 778 -7.27 -32.55 2.80
N PHE A 779 -8.20 -31.61 2.89
CA PHE A 779 -8.33 -30.55 1.91
C PHE A 779 -7.21 -29.51 2.02
N VAL A 780 -6.82 -29.10 3.23
CA VAL A 780 -5.62 -28.26 3.41
C VAL A 780 -4.39 -28.93 2.78
N THR A 781 -4.25 -30.25 2.94
CA THR A 781 -3.11 -31.00 2.36
C THR A 781 -3.08 -30.98 0.83
N GLN A 782 -4.21 -30.76 0.16
CA GLN A 782 -4.22 -30.72 -1.31
C GLN A 782 -3.41 -29.54 -1.87
N VAL A 783 -3.16 -28.49 -1.08
CA VAL A 783 -2.40 -27.30 -1.49
C VAL A 783 -0.97 -27.65 -1.94
N PHE A 784 -0.45 -28.79 -1.52
CA PHE A 784 0.90 -29.23 -1.84
C PHE A 784 1.05 -29.91 -3.21
N PHE A 785 -0.05 -30.34 -3.83
CA PHE A 785 0.00 -31.21 -5.01
C PHE A 785 0.03 -30.45 -6.33
N GLY A 786 0.68 -31.02 -7.34
CA GLY A 786 0.89 -30.39 -8.64
C GLY A 786 2.35 -30.00 -8.86
N ILE A 787 2.58 -28.75 -9.26
CA ILE A 787 3.91 -28.19 -9.53
C ILE A 787 4.14 -26.98 -8.63
N ARG A 788 5.36 -26.82 -8.14
CA ARG A 788 5.79 -25.60 -7.45
C ARG A 788 7.24 -25.27 -7.78
N GLY A 789 7.68 -24.07 -7.43
CA GLY A 789 9.09 -23.74 -7.39
C GLY A 789 9.33 -22.26 -7.63
N PHE A 790 10.47 -21.92 -8.21
CA PHE A 790 10.97 -20.54 -8.23
C PHE A 790 11.39 -20.09 -9.63
N VAL A 791 11.35 -18.77 -9.84
CA VAL A 791 11.85 -18.12 -11.05
C VAL A 791 12.89 -17.06 -10.68
N TYR A 792 14.06 -17.14 -11.30
CA TYR A 792 15.17 -16.21 -11.06
C TYR A 792 15.66 -15.52 -12.34
N ASP A 793 16.25 -14.35 -12.20
CA ASP A 793 17.08 -13.74 -13.24
C ASP A 793 18.41 -14.52 -13.32
N ILE A 794 18.76 -15.00 -14.52
CA ILE A 794 19.93 -15.85 -14.72
C ILE A 794 21.25 -15.15 -14.32
N LYS A 795 21.33 -13.83 -14.47
CA LYS A 795 22.54 -13.02 -14.22
C LYS A 795 22.60 -12.52 -12.79
N THR A 796 21.55 -11.86 -12.32
CA THR A 796 21.56 -11.27 -10.97
C THR A 796 21.31 -12.31 -9.88
N LYS A 797 20.77 -13.48 -10.24
CA LYS A 797 20.29 -14.52 -9.33
C LYS A 797 19.17 -14.05 -8.41
N MET A 798 18.59 -12.88 -8.66
CA MET A 798 17.46 -12.38 -7.89
C MET A 798 16.18 -13.08 -8.32
N ALA A 799 15.27 -13.28 -7.36
CA ALA A 799 13.93 -13.76 -7.61
C ALA A 799 13.13 -12.81 -8.52
N LEU A 800 12.25 -13.38 -9.34
CA LEU A 800 11.41 -12.64 -10.27
C LEU A 800 9.92 -12.79 -9.92
N SER A 801 9.33 -11.73 -9.39
CA SER A 801 7.88 -11.64 -9.15
C SER A 801 7.06 -11.33 -10.40
N GLY A 802 5.79 -11.75 -10.41
CA GLY A 802 4.84 -11.48 -11.50
C GLY A 802 5.20 -12.18 -12.83
N VAL A 803 5.97 -13.27 -12.78
CA VAL A 803 6.25 -14.12 -13.94
C VAL A 803 5.04 -14.99 -14.20
N LEU A 804 4.62 -15.08 -15.47
CA LEU A 804 3.55 -15.98 -15.89
C LEU A 804 4.05 -17.40 -16.02
N ILE A 805 3.35 -18.33 -15.38
CA ILE A 805 3.56 -19.77 -15.49
C ILE A 805 2.41 -20.36 -16.29
N HIS A 806 2.72 -20.78 -17.51
CA HIS A 806 1.78 -21.36 -18.47
C HIS A 806 1.95 -22.87 -18.56
N VAL A 807 0.86 -23.62 -18.43
CA VAL A 807 0.83 -25.07 -18.64
C VAL A 807 0.20 -25.37 -19.99
N HIS A 808 0.96 -25.97 -20.90
CA HIS A 808 0.48 -26.27 -22.25
C HIS A 808 -0.75 -27.19 -22.21
N GLY A 809 -1.82 -26.80 -22.91
CA GLY A 809 -3.09 -27.53 -22.94
C GLY A 809 -4.09 -27.11 -21.86
N ILE A 810 -3.70 -26.26 -20.90
CA ILE A 810 -4.60 -25.68 -19.90
C ILE A 810 -4.63 -24.17 -20.10
N ASN A 811 -5.78 -23.62 -20.52
CA ASN A 811 -5.94 -22.18 -20.75
C ASN A 811 -6.20 -21.41 -19.44
N HIS A 812 -5.31 -21.60 -18.47
CA HIS A 812 -5.32 -20.90 -17.19
C HIS A 812 -3.89 -20.88 -16.64
N ASN A 813 -3.33 -19.69 -16.41
CA ASN A 813 -1.97 -19.50 -15.94
C ASN A 813 -1.94 -19.31 -14.42
N VAL A 814 -0.76 -19.21 -13.83
CA VAL A 814 -0.56 -18.62 -12.49
C VAL A 814 0.61 -17.67 -12.54
N THR A 815 0.77 -16.83 -11.52
CA THR A 815 1.93 -15.92 -11.40
C THR A 815 2.81 -16.18 -10.19
N THR A 816 4.09 -15.86 -10.31
CA THR A 816 5.00 -15.86 -9.16
C THR A 816 4.73 -14.73 -8.17
N TYR A 817 4.95 -14.98 -6.87
CA TYR A 817 4.84 -13.98 -5.82
C TYR A 817 6.15 -13.18 -5.63
N GLN A 818 6.28 -12.43 -4.54
CA GLN A 818 7.38 -11.47 -4.31
C GLN A 818 8.75 -12.13 -4.32
N ASP A 819 8.83 -13.38 -3.84
CA ASP A 819 10.04 -14.19 -3.74
C ASP A 819 10.30 -15.04 -4.99
N GLY A 820 9.54 -14.79 -6.07
CA GLY A 820 9.67 -15.51 -7.34
C GLY A 820 9.17 -16.95 -7.29
N ASP A 821 8.58 -17.35 -6.16
CA ASP A 821 7.91 -18.62 -5.96
C ASP A 821 6.53 -18.68 -6.61
N PHE A 822 6.11 -19.88 -6.98
CA PHE A 822 4.79 -20.15 -7.52
C PHE A 822 4.32 -21.56 -7.15
N TRP A 823 3.00 -21.74 -7.19
CA TRP A 823 2.33 -23.02 -7.06
C TRP A 823 1.30 -23.15 -8.18
N ARG A 824 1.25 -24.32 -8.80
CA ARG A 824 0.30 -24.66 -9.86
C ARG A 824 -0.29 -26.03 -9.55
N LEU A 825 -1.50 -26.01 -8.98
CA LEU A 825 -2.27 -27.22 -8.72
C LEU A 825 -2.60 -27.91 -10.05
N LEU A 826 -2.32 -29.21 -10.14
CA LEU A 826 -2.56 -30.00 -11.34
C LEU A 826 -3.01 -31.41 -10.95
N ALA A 827 -3.96 -31.94 -11.69
CA ALA A 827 -4.25 -33.36 -11.69
C ALA A 827 -3.00 -34.17 -12.13
N PRO A 828 -2.93 -35.49 -11.84
CA PRO A 828 -1.82 -36.33 -12.25
C PRO A 828 -1.71 -36.40 -13.78
N GLY A 829 -0.51 -36.17 -14.30
CA GLY A 829 -0.28 -36.07 -15.74
C GLY A 829 1.17 -35.76 -16.09
N THR A 830 1.43 -35.57 -17.39
CA THR A 830 2.73 -35.09 -17.90
C THR A 830 2.48 -33.82 -18.69
N TYR A 831 3.21 -32.75 -18.33
CA TYR A 831 2.94 -31.40 -18.80
C TYR A 831 4.20 -30.74 -19.35
N ASN A 832 4.02 -29.81 -20.28
CA ASN A 832 5.05 -28.84 -20.65
C ASN A 832 4.70 -27.51 -19.98
N VAL A 833 5.67 -26.91 -19.29
CA VAL A 833 5.45 -25.71 -18.47
C VAL A 833 6.39 -24.61 -18.92
N THR A 834 5.85 -23.42 -19.19
CA THR A 834 6.60 -22.26 -19.67
C THR A 834 6.53 -21.13 -18.66
N ALA A 835 7.67 -20.51 -18.35
CA ALA A 835 7.75 -19.28 -17.60
C ALA A 835 8.02 -18.10 -18.55
N GLU A 836 7.21 -17.04 -18.46
CA GLU A 836 7.26 -15.88 -19.34
C GLU A 836 7.11 -14.57 -18.56
N ARG A 837 7.93 -13.57 -18.91
CA ARG A 837 7.85 -12.21 -18.35
C ARG A 837 8.32 -11.20 -19.39
N LEU A 838 7.60 -10.08 -19.52
CA LEU A 838 8.01 -8.98 -20.40
C LEU A 838 9.44 -8.50 -20.08
N GLY A 839 10.26 -8.36 -21.12
CA GLY A 839 11.68 -8.00 -20.99
C GLY A 839 12.61 -9.20 -20.70
N TYR A 840 12.09 -10.42 -20.66
CA TYR A 840 12.84 -11.65 -20.51
C TYR A 840 12.50 -12.64 -21.64
N ALA A 841 13.47 -13.47 -22.02
CA ALA A 841 13.23 -14.61 -22.89
C ALA A 841 12.52 -15.69 -22.07
N SER A 842 11.43 -16.25 -22.61
CA SER A 842 10.71 -17.34 -21.96
C SER A 842 11.54 -18.62 -21.90
N GLU A 843 11.24 -19.46 -20.91
CA GLU A 843 11.87 -20.77 -20.73
C GLU A 843 10.78 -21.84 -20.58
N THR A 844 10.92 -22.96 -21.29
CA THR A 844 9.99 -24.09 -21.21
C THR A 844 10.69 -25.33 -20.63
N LYS A 845 10.08 -25.94 -19.62
CA LYS A 845 10.41 -27.29 -19.13
C LYS A 845 9.46 -28.30 -19.76
N GLU A 846 10.01 -29.26 -20.49
CA GLU A 846 9.23 -30.32 -21.14
C GLU A 846 9.12 -31.56 -20.25
N ASN A 847 8.03 -32.32 -20.40
CA ASN A 847 7.82 -33.62 -19.75
C ASN A 847 7.87 -33.57 -18.21
N VAL A 848 7.31 -32.51 -17.61
CA VAL A 848 7.16 -32.40 -16.15
C VAL A 848 6.06 -33.37 -15.69
N VAL A 849 6.43 -34.38 -14.90
CA VAL A 849 5.52 -35.44 -14.45
C VAL A 849 4.93 -35.12 -13.09
N VAL A 850 3.62 -34.90 -13.03
CA VAL A 850 2.85 -34.80 -11.78
C VAL A 850 2.25 -36.17 -11.48
N ARG A 851 2.64 -36.79 -10.36
CA ARG A 851 2.05 -38.07 -9.90
C ARG A 851 0.91 -37.81 -8.93
N ASN A 852 0.09 -38.83 -8.71
CA ASN A 852 -1.01 -38.74 -7.74
C ASN A 852 -0.48 -38.40 -6.34
N HIS A 853 -1.12 -37.41 -5.71
CA HIS A 853 -0.75 -36.88 -4.39
C HIS A 853 0.76 -36.58 -4.28
N SER A 854 1.31 -35.88 -5.26
CA SER A 854 2.73 -35.51 -5.26
C SER A 854 2.93 -34.07 -5.73
N SER A 855 4.05 -33.49 -5.32
CA SER A 855 4.50 -32.16 -5.74
C SER A 855 5.76 -32.31 -6.58
N THR A 856 5.81 -31.64 -7.72
CA THR A 856 7.02 -31.57 -8.57
C THR A 856 7.64 -30.20 -8.42
N LEU A 857 8.88 -30.16 -7.91
CA LEU A 857 9.65 -28.92 -7.79
C LEU A 857 10.35 -28.63 -9.12
N ILE A 858 10.14 -27.44 -9.68
CA ILE A 858 10.84 -26.98 -10.89
C ILE A 858 11.35 -25.54 -10.71
N GLU A 859 12.50 -25.24 -11.30
CA GLU A 859 13.09 -23.89 -11.27
C GLU A 859 13.30 -23.35 -12.69
N PHE A 860 13.05 -22.06 -12.85
CA PHE A 860 13.30 -21.32 -14.09
C PHE A 860 14.36 -20.24 -13.88
N HIS A 861 15.18 -20.01 -14.90
CA HIS A 861 16.22 -19.00 -14.92
C HIS A 861 16.12 -18.16 -16.20
N LEU A 862 15.36 -17.08 -16.11
CA LEU A 862 15.06 -16.24 -17.28
C LEU A 862 16.21 -15.27 -17.58
N ASN A 863 16.48 -15.09 -18.88
CA ASN A 863 17.50 -14.15 -19.36
C ASN A 863 16.85 -12.87 -19.91
N ARG A 864 17.39 -11.71 -19.57
CA ARG A 864 16.88 -10.43 -20.10
C ARG A 864 17.07 -10.35 -21.61
N THR A 865 16.02 -9.96 -22.32
CA THR A 865 16.11 -9.61 -23.74
C THR A 865 16.65 -8.18 -23.87
N ASN A 866 17.68 -7.96 -24.69
CA ASN A 866 18.05 -6.60 -25.09
C ASN A 866 16.84 -5.95 -25.81
N PRO A 867 16.65 -4.62 -25.76
CA PRO A 867 15.62 -3.98 -26.56
C PRO A 867 15.95 -4.20 -28.05
N ILE A 868 15.20 -5.08 -28.70
CA ILE A 868 15.29 -5.35 -30.14
C ILE A 868 14.21 -4.50 -30.80
N GLU A 869 14.64 -3.70 -31.80
CA GLU A 869 13.77 -3.01 -32.74
C GLU A 869 12.69 -3.95 -33.27
N GLU A 870 11.42 -3.64 -33.03
CA GLU A 870 10.30 -4.39 -33.59
C GLU A 870 10.36 -4.36 -35.12
N THR A 871 10.75 -5.47 -35.72
CA THR A 871 10.50 -5.73 -37.14
C THR A 871 9.01 -6.01 -37.33
N VAL A 872 8.27 -5.01 -37.78
CA VAL A 872 6.88 -5.16 -38.23
C VAL A 872 6.83 -6.13 -39.43
N PRO A 873 5.97 -7.17 -39.41
CA PRO A 873 5.79 -8.05 -40.56
C PRO A 873 5.14 -7.26 -41.71
N ALA A 874 5.70 -7.39 -42.91
CA ALA A 874 5.14 -6.81 -44.12
C ALA A 874 3.75 -7.39 -44.42
N SER A 875 2.69 -6.67 -44.08
CA SER A 875 1.36 -6.88 -44.67
C SER A 875 1.21 -5.98 -45.90
N SER A 876 0.85 -6.62 -47.00
CA SER A 876 0.54 -6.02 -48.29
C SER A 876 -0.80 -5.29 -48.22
N ASP A 877 -0.78 -3.97 -48.15
CA ASP A 877 -1.82 -3.18 -48.83
C ASP A 877 -1.31 -1.78 -49.17
N SER A 878 -1.02 -1.61 -50.46
CA SER A 878 -0.61 -0.36 -51.07
C SER A 878 -1.84 0.48 -51.41
N ASN A 879 -2.07 1.58 -50.68
CA ASN A 879 -2.34 2.92 -51.22
C ASN A 879 -3.06 3.80 -50.20
N GLN A 880 -2.31 4.57 -49.42
CA GLN A 880 -2.50 6.02 -49.26
C GLN A 880 -1.34 6.58 -48.41
N GLN A 881 -0.95 7.83 -48.72
CA GLN A 881 0.08 8.65 -48.06
C GLN A 881 1.52 8.54 -48.59
N GLN A 882 1.69 8.88 -49.87
CA GLN A 882 2.80 9.74 -50.26
C GLN A 882 2.56 11.14 -49.68
N THR A 883 3.29 11.50 -48.60
CA THR A 883 3.99 12.80 -48.41
C THR A 883 4.51 12.97 -46.97
N VAL A 884 5.44 12.12 -46.51
CA VAL A 884 6.42 12.50 -45.45
C VAL A 884 7.83 11.92 -45.71
N TYR A 885 8.02 11.08 -46.73
CA TYR A 885 9.31 10.47 -47.07
C TYR A 885 10.23 11.37 -47.92
N GLN A 886 10.56 12.58 -47.45
CA GLN A 886 11.68 13.36 -48.00
C GLN A 886 12.41 14.31 -47.02
N ARG A 887 12.30 14.13 -45.68
CA ARG A 887 13.09 14.94 -44.71
C ARG A 887 13.69 14.18 -43.51
N ALA A 888 14.22 12.98 -43.72
CA ALA A 888 15.08 12.31 -42.73
C ALA A 888 16.33 11.63 -43.33
N LYS A 889 16.86 12.19 -44.43
CA LYS A 889 18.19 11.85 -44.97
C LYS A 889 19.17 13.00 -44.66
N TYR A 890 19.33 13.33 -43.38
CA TYR A 890 20.34 14.29 -42.91
C TYR A 890 20.71 14.09 -41.44
N PHE A 891 20.78 12.86 -40.90
CA PHE A 891 21.36 12.67 -39.55
C PHE A 891 22.03 11.30 -39.34
N VAL A 892 22.67 10.73 -40.38
CA VAL A 892 23.54 9.53 -40.25
C VAL A 892 24.92 9.79 -40.87
N LEU A 893 25.46 10.99 -40.66
CA LEU A 893 26.83 11.35 -41.05
C LEU A 893 27.62 12.08 -39.95
N HIS A 894 27.10 12.20 -38.73
CA HIS A 894 27.76 12.97 -37.66
C HIS A 894 28.35 12.16 -36.49
N GLU A 895 28.12 10.85 -36.39
CA GLU A 895 28.73 10.03 -35.31
C GLU A 895 30.14 9.53 -35.63
N LYS A 896 30.53 9.45 -36.91
CA LYS A 896 31.91 9.06 -37.28
C LYS A 896 32.91 10.23 -37.20
N ALA A 897 32.44 11.47 -37.10
CA ALA A 897 33.30 12.64 -36.87
C ALA A 897 33.65 12.83 -35.39
N PHE A 898 32.76 12.45 -34.47
CA PHE A 898 32.94 12.66 -33.03
C PHE A 898 33.98 11.71 -32.42
N LEU A 899 34.03 10.46 -32.90
CA LEU A 899 35.05 9.47 -32.47
C LEU A 899 36.46 9.78 -33.02
N PHE A 900 36.57 10.50 -34.14
CA PHE A 900 37.87 10.91 -34.70
C PHE A 900 38.43 12.15 -33.99
N ILE A 901 37.57 13.09 -33.57
CA ILE A 901 37.96 14.30 -32.83
C ILE A 901 38.32 13.96 -31.36
N ALA A 902 37.60 13.03 -30.72
CA ALA A 902 37.91 12.58 -29.36
C ALA A 902 39.28 11.86 -29.27
N GLY A 903 39.67 11.12 -30.32
CA GLY A 903 40.99 10.47 -30.40
C GLY A 903 42.16 11.45 -30.56
N ILE A 904 41.96 12.58 -31.27
CA ILE A 904 42.97 13.63 -31.44
C ILE A 904 43.15 14.44 -30.15
N CYS A 905 42.07 14.71 -29.41
CA CYS A 905 42.14 15.41 -28.12
C CYS A 905 42.89 14.61 -27.03
N ALA A 906 42.75 13.27 -27.01
CA ALA A 906 43.45 12.41 -26.08
C ALA A 906 44.98 12.35 -26.32
N LEU A 907 45.42 12.44 -27.60
CA LEU A 907 46.84 12.50 -27.94
C LEU A 907 47.48 13.83 -27.53
N VAL A 908 46.77 14.95 -27.70
CA VAL A 908 47.26 16.30 -27.34
C VAL A 908 47.40 16.47 -25.82
N LEU A 909 46.48 15.91 -25.03
CA LEU A 909 46.55 15.92 -23.57
C LEU A 909 47.71 15.07 -23.01
N SER A 910 48.03 13.95 -23.66
CA SER A 910 49.19 13.11 -23.30
C SER A 910 50.52 13.83 -23.54
N THR A 911 50.65 14.60 -24.63
CA THR A 911 51.86 15.37 -24.95
C THR A 911 52.08 16.61 -24.06
N CYS A 912 51.02 17.21 -23.51
CA CYS A 912 51.10 18.34 -22.57
C CYS A 912 51.50 17.91 -21.14
N LEU A 913 51.15 16.69 -20.72
CA LEU A 913 51.54 16.15 -19.41
C LEU A 913 53.03 15.78 -19.36
N ILE A 914 53.62 15.36 -20.48
CA ILE A 914 55.05 15.00 -20.56
C ILE A 914 55.94 16.26 -20.58
N THR A 915 55.50 17.38 -21.18
CA THR A 915 56.21 18.66 -21.15
C THR A 915 56.14 19.35 -19.78
N CYS A 916 55.06 19.15 -19.01
CA CYS A 916 54.93 19.72 -17.66
C CYS A 916 55.84 19.02 -16.62
N VAL A 917 56.08 17.71 -16.76
CA VAL A 917 56.98 16.94 -15.88
C VAL A 917 58.47 17.23 -16.15
N ILE A 918 58.83 17.66 -17.36
CA ILE A 918 60.20 18.07 -17.70
C ILE A 918 60.50 19.51 -17.21
N CYS A 919 59.52 20.42 -17.21
CA CYS A 919 59.68 21.78 -16.68
C CYS A 919 59.82 21.86 -15.14
N LEU A 920 59.30 20.88 -14.39
CA LEU A 920 59.40 20.84 -12.93
C LEU A 920 60.73 20.27 -12.38
N ARG A 921 61.66 19.81 -13.24
CA ARG A 921 62.97 19.28 -12.83
C ARG A 921 64.15 20.25 -12.98
N CYS A 922 63.95 21.49 -13.43
CA CYS A 922 65.04 22.47 -13.63
C CYS A 922 65.05 23.68 -12.68
N ALA A 923 64.22 23.71 -11.62
CA ALA A 923 64.22 24.82 -10.66
C ALA A 923 64.60 24.36 -9.23
N ARG A 924 65.90 24.53 -8.93
CA ARG A 924 66.49 24.83 -7.62
C ARG A 924 66.77 23.68 -6.62
N SER A 925 68.07 23.57 -6.33
CA SER A 925 68.74 23.05 -5.13
C SER A 925 69.59 24.23 -4.55
N PRO A 926 70.33 24.13 -3.43
CA PRO A 926 70.05 23.62 -2.07
C PRO A 926 70.52 24.58 -0.93
N VAL A 927 70.03 24.43 0.31
CA VAL A 927 70.73 24.81 1.59
C VAL A 927 70.13 23.94 2.74
N LYS A 928 70.78 22.85 3.20
CA LYS A 928 71.73 22.63 4.33
C LYS A 928 71.16 22.55 5.77
N GLU A 929 71.43 21.38 6.40
CA GLU A 929 71.81 21.10 7.82
C GLU A 929 70.84 21.51 8.96
N LYS A 930 70.62 20.79 10.08
CA LYS A 930 71.37 19.74 10.81
C LYS A 930 70.52 19.21 12.00
N ASP A 931 70.75 17.96 12.41
CA ASP A 931 70.70 17.38 13.79
C ASP A 931 69.37 17.46 14.62
N ARG A 932 68.90 16.48 15.42
CA ARG A 932 69.42 15.29 16.14
C ARG A 932 68.19 14.40 16.53
N ARG A 933 68.20 13.07 16.32
CA ARG A 933 68.37 11.97 17.33
C ARG A 933 67.63 12.21 18.67
N GLY A 934 66.71 11.39 19.19
CA GLY A 934 66.44 9.94 19.10
C GLY A 934 66.62 9.30 20.50
N PHE A 935 65.69 8.45 20.99
CA PHE A 935 65.87 7.37 22.01
C PHE A 935 64.47 6.75 22.29
N GLN A 936 64.11 5.52 21.85
CA GLN A 936 64.44 4.14 22.28
C GLN A 936 63.58 3.56 23.44
N ARG A 937 63.03 2.37 23.14
CA ARG A 937 62.17 1.40 23.85
C ARG A 937 62.50 1.13 25.33
N TYR A 938 61.49 0.68 26.10
CA TYR A 938 61.55 -0.48 27.01
C TYR A 938 60.14 -0.99 27.41
N GLU A 939 59.93 -2.29 27.27
CA GLU A 939 59.03 -3.21 28.01
C GLU A 939 59.90 -4.46 28.32
N PRO A 940 59.63 -5.36 29.31
CA PRO A 940 58.31 -5.96 29.63
C PRO A 940 58.06 -6.46 31.10
N LEU A 941 56.86 -7.05 31.31
CA LEU A 941 56.44 -8.11 32.27
C LEU A 941 56.53 -7.91 33.81
N ALA A 942 55.38 -8.02 34.52
CA ALA A 942 54.98 -9.17 35.37
C ALA A 942 54.03 -8.83 36.55
N THR A 943 53.05 -9.71 36.77
CA THR A 943 52.36 -10.12 38.02
C THR A 943 51.47 -9.13 38.81
N ASP A 944 50.21 -9.52 39.04
CA ASP A 944 49.61 -9.41 40.37
C ASP A 944 48.53 -10.49 40.66
N ILE A 945 48.48 -10.91 41.93
CA ILE A 945 47.67 -11.96 42.54
C ILE A 945 46.72 -11.34 43.59
N SER A 946 45.64 -12.06 43.92
CA SER A 946 44.76 -12.03 45.13
C SER A 946 43.38 -11.38 44.93
N GLN A 947 42.25 -12.11 44.97
CA GLN A 947 41.56 -12.89 46.03
C GLN A 947 40.84 -12.07 47.13
N GLU A 948 39.50 -12.09 47.00
CA GLU A 948 38.42 -12.21 48.00
C GLU A 948 38.35 -11.34 49.28
N CYS A 949 37.17 -10.74 49.48
CA CYS A 949 36.51 -10.67 50.79
C CYS A 949 34.97 -10.48 50.63
N GLU A 950 34.22 -11.36 51.31
CA GLU A 950 32.76 -11.42 51.40
C GLU A 950 32.14 -10.28 52.24
N THR A 951 30.83 -10.03 52.05
CA THR A 951 29.75 -10.10 53.08
C THR A 951 28.57 -9.11 52.83
N ARG A 952 27.34 -9.66 52.78
CA ARG A 952 26.05 -9.00 53.14
C ARG A 952 25.92 -8.95 54.70
N PRO A 953 24.87 -8.43 55.41
CA PRO A 953 23.52 -7.95 55.01
C PRO A 953 22.95 -6.74 55.82
N ARG A 954 21.68 -6.32 55.56
CA ARG A 954 20.62 -5.81 56.51
C ARG A 954 19.43 -5.24 55.69
N GLN A 955 18.22 -5.81 55.70
CA GLN A 955 17.08 -5.73 56.65
C GLN A 955 16.39 -4.34 56.79
N ALA A 956 15.05 -4.34 56.58
CA ALA A 956 14.01 -3.28 56.67
C ALA A 956 13.65 -2.90 58.16
N PRO A 957 12.51 -2.25 58.58
CA PRO A 957 11.34 -1.59 57.91
C PRO A 957 10.81 -0.28 58.65
N ILE A 958 9.53 0.13 58.42
CA ILE A 958 8.60 1.04 59.23
C ILE A 958 8.55 2.53 58.78
N SER A 959 7.45 3.32 58.73
CA SER A 959 5.97 3.17 58.68
C SER A 959 5.28 4.56 58.45
N GLN A 960 4.05 4.56 57.90
CA GLN A 960 2.86 5.43 58.16
C GLN A 960 2.94 6.97 58.36
N LEU A 961 2.08 7.73 57.64
CA LEU A 961 0.88 8.44 58.19
C LEU A 961 0.13 9.34 57.17
N ARG A 962 -1.21 9.15 57.14
CA ARG A 962 -2.35 10.10 56.95
C ARG A 962 -2.56 10.92 55.66
N ASN A 963 -3.75 10.76 55.08
CA ASN A 963 -4.80 11.79 55.16
C ASN A 963 -6.24 11.25 54.98
N ILE A 964 -7.16 11.77 55.80
CA ILE A 964 -8.62 11.58 55.83
C ILE A 964 -9.24 12.98 55.72
N PHE A 965 -10.28 13.15 54.88
CA PHE A 965 -11.46 14.05 55.01
C PHE A 965 -12.41 13.63 53.87
N SER A 966 -13.43 12.77 54.06
CA SER A 966 -14.75 12.91 54.72
C SER A 966 -15.83 13.68 53.93
N LYS A 967 -16.94 12.97 53.71
CA LYS A 967 -18.26 13.36 53.16
C LYS A 967 -19.00 14.45 53.96
N SER A 968 -19.87 15.19 53.27
CA SER A 968 -21.27 15.59 53.59
C SER A 968 -21.57 16.89 52.78
N GLN A 969 -22.74 17.18 52.20
CA GLN A 969 -24.13 17.04 52.65
C GLN A 969 -25.11 16.95 51.46
N THR A 970 -26.21 16.27 51.71
CA THR A 970 -27.51 16.30 51.04
C THR A 970 -28.31 17.56 51.43
N ASN A 971 -29.20 18.03 50.55
CA ASN A 971 -30.56 18.44 50.91
C ASN A 971 -31.48 18.56 49.68
N ASP A 972 -32.69 18.03 49.85
CA ASP A 972 -33.87 18.07 49.00
C ASP A 972 -34.44 19.49 48.83
N ASP A 973 -35.19 19.74 47.74
CA ASP A 973 -36.63 20.06 47.88
C ASP A 973 -37.42 20.05 46.55
N ASN A 974 -38.67 19.64 46.67
CA ASN A 974 -39.70 19.39 45.65
C ASN A 974 -40.34 20.66 45.05
N GLY A 975 -40.91 20.54 43.84
CA GLY A 975 -41.89 21.51 43.32
C GLY A 975 -42.54 21.13 41.97
N ARG A 976 -43.77 20.61 42.03
CA ARG A 976 -44.74 20.34 40.94
C ARG A 976 -45.24 21.62 40.22
N LEU A 977 -45.74 21.45 38.97
CA LEU A 977 -47.04 21.93 38.38
C LEU A 977 -46.85 22.04 36.84
N LEU A 978 -47.50 21.26 35.96
CA LEU A 978 -48.90 21.23 35.49
C LEU A 978 -49.41 22.45 34.69
N ALA A 979 -50.11 22.12 33.60
CA ALA A 979 -50.96 22.90 32.68
C ALA A 979 -50.23 23.75 31.63
N ALA A 980 -50.35 23.50 30.33
CA ALA A 980 -51.54 23.41 29.45
C ALA A 980 -52.21 24.77 29.21
N ASP A 981 -52.50 24.98 27.91
CA ASP A 981 -53.31 25.99 27.22
C ASP A 981 -52.46 26.63 26.11
N ASP A 982 -52.92 26.87 24.88
CA ASP A 982 -54.02 26.38 24.04
C ASP A 982 -53.81 27.08 22.67
N ASP A 983 -54.65 26.76 21.70
CA ASP A 983 -54.83 27.41 20.37
C ASP A 983 -54.01 26.84 19.20
N SER A 984 -54.57 25.92 18.39
CA SER A 984 -55.61 26.09 17.34
C SER A 984 -54.98 26.59 16.01
N ASP A 985 -55.32 26.11 14.81
CA ASP A 985 -56.38 25.24 14.31
C ASP A 985 -56.02 24.79 12.87
N ASP A 986 -56.76 23.77 12.41
CA ASP A 986 -57.14 23.43 11.02
C ASP A 986 -56.15 22.68 10.08
N ASP A 987 -56.56 21.66 9.32
CA ASP A 987 -57.69 20.73 9.39
C ASP A 987 -57.51 19.66 8.28
N MET A 988 -58.23 18.54 8.44
CA MET A 988 -58.72 17.58 7.44
C MET A 988 -57.89 16.33 7.02
N ASP A 989 -58.10 15.28 7.82
CA ASP A 989 -58.88 14.06 7.52
C ASP A 989 -58.54 13.17 6.29
N VAL A 990 -58.06 11.91 6.42
CA VAL A 990 -58.70 10.64 6.91
C VAL A 990 -59.47 9.91 5.76
N PRO A 991 -59.75 8.57 5.73
CA PRO A 991 -59.41 7.42 6.60
C PRO A 991 -58.91 6.10 5.93
N GLN A 992 -58.22 5.30 6.76
CA GLN A 992 -58.45 3.88 7.17
C GLN A 992 -58.50 2.73 6.14
N ARG A 993 -57.60 1.73 6.28
CA ARG A 993 -57.61 0.50 7.13
C ARG A 993 -58.15 -0.72 6.38
N SER A 994 -57.32 -1.76 6.30
CA SER A 994 -57.43 -2.95 7.17
C SER A 994 -56.09 -3.67 7.19
#